data_AF-A0A4W5M1C6-F1
#
_entry.id   AF-A0A4W5M1C6-F1
#
_cell.length_a   1.000
_cell.length_b   1.000
_cell.length_c   1.000
_cell.angle_alpha   90.00
_cell.angle_beta   90.00
_cell.angle_gamma   90.00
#
_symmetry.space_group_name_H-M   'P 1'
#
loop_
_entity.id
_entity.type
_entity.pdbx_description
1 polymer ?
#
loop_
_entity_poly.entity_id
_entity_poly.type
_entity_poly.pdbx_seq_one_letter_code
_entity_poly.pdbx_strand_id
1 'polypeptide(L)'
;MSLVCVHASFLRVVEVSIELKAYLPLFISFYTTYFLLLGLFSKVTSSSGMHETKMGGVVIQVVTGDITKETTDVIVNSTNNTFNLKTGVSKAILDAAGPTVEAECQQLSAQPIKDMILTEPGNLQSKRILHLVGISDPQNIQECVKGALKMCARKDFKSISFPAFGTGQGNVQVSQVADAMLDALVEVVSKKSVNTLRLVRIVIFQTAMLTEFYNSMLKKEGTDAQEEDDTDAQEAVTDLQEQGSLFKPFENIGTKIKSLFIRSKDDKPQNHERFVFMNKEVDPTCFHICGDSQAKVDEAKQWVKDLILKEQNSTSITDNAIINLSNSDRQRISNMINTMGVRVEQESSKDKLTIVGITKDVLKVTTEIQKMLHRVRSEEELNRSAELASTVVEWQYQHQGGQYQSFDLIHNFHLEQANESKKQHVKVTIQGLMYKVTLPNGPATDSHGNSLDIRRIDKAAHDSLPQYWDAMPDNSLCQSFPIQPATSEHDEVLGLFLSTCQNTVLKIERIQNPSLWRSLQIKKQEMDSKNGHQNNEKRLFHGTCPLIIDKINANGFNRSYAGKNAAAYGNGTYFAVEASYSADDTYSVPDSQGQKHMYLCHVLTGDFTEGQQDMIVPPAKSKSTTQLYDSVTDDPTAPSMFIVFNDIQAYPAYLITFI
;
A
#
# COMPACT_ATOMS: atom_id res chain seq x y z
N MET A 1 17.04 -65.08 -38.12
CA MET A 1 18.43 -65.52 -37.93
C MET A 1 18.65 -65.73 -36.45
N SER A 2 18.97 -66.97 -36.11
CA SER A 2 19.20 -67.49 -34.76
C SER A 2 20.49 -66.93 -34.16
N LEU A 3 20.54 -66.72 -32.84
CA LEU A 3 21.40 -67.55 -31.99
C LEU A 3 20.92 -67.53 -30.53
N VAL A 4 20.84 -68.73 -29.98
CA VAL A 4 20.54 -69.09 -28.59
C VAL A 4 21.87 -69.13 -27.84
N CYS A 5 21.92 -68.66 -26.59
CA CYS A 5 22.60 -69.40 -25.53
C CYS A 5 22.07 -69.00 -24.14
N VAL A 6 22.03 -70.00 -23.27
CA VAL A 6 21.27 -70.10 -22.03
C VAL A 6 22.24 -70.16 -20.83
N HIS A 7 21.76 -69.68 -19.68
CA HIS A 7 22.09 -70.05 -18.28
C HIS A 7 23.05 -69.21 -17.42
N ALA A 8 22.56 -69.07 -16.17
CA ALA A 8 23.24 -69.00 -14.87
C ALA A 8 23.48 -67.63 -14.21
N SER A 9 22.66 -67.41 -13.19
CA SER A 9 22.77 -66.53 -12.02
C SER A 9 24.19 -66.15 -11.60
N PHE A 10 24.43 -64.87 -11.31
CA PHE A 10 25.25 -64.41 -10.18
C PHE A 10 25.01 -62.91 -9.94
N LEU A 11 24.62 -62.55 -8.71
CA LEU A 11 24.76 -61.19 -8.20
C LEU A 11 26.21 -60.72 -8.45
N ARG A 12 26.42 -59.63 -9.19
CA ARG A 12 27.56 -58.74 -9.01
C ARG A 12 27.15 -57.31 -9.33
N VAL A 13 27.22 -56.47 -8.30
CA VAL A 13 27.30 -55.02 -8.36
C VAL A 13 28.28 -54.61 -9.45
N VAL A 14 27.86 -53.69 -10.33
CA VAL A 14 28.78 -52.85 -11.10
C VAL A 14 28.31 -51.41 -10.92
N GLU A 15 29.07 -50.70 -10.11
CA GLU A 15 29.03 -49.27 -9.86
C GLU A 15 29.77 -48.53 -10.98
N VAL A 16 29.66 -47.19 -10.97
CA VAL A 16 30.51 -46.16 -11.61
C VAL A 16 30.05 -45.66 -12.99
N SER A 17 30.01 -44.37 -13.31
CA SER A 17 30.03 -43.09 -12.57
C SER A 17 29.70 -41.98 -13.56
N ILE A 18 29.23 -40.85 -13.03
CA ILE A 18 29.10 -39.56 -13.72
C ILE A 18 30.51 -39.00 -13.99
N GLU A 19 30.84 -38.71 -15.25
CA GLU A 19 31.98 -37.85 -15.59
C GLU A 19 31.56 -36.37 -15.49
N LEU A 20 31.95 -35.70 -14.41
CA LEU A 20 32.14 -34.25 -14.39
C LEU A 20 33.65 -34.01 -14.47
N LYS A 21 34.14 -33.68 -15.67
CA LYS A 21 35.55 -33.31 -15.88
C LYS A 21 35.83 -31.95 -15.24
N ALA A 22 36.65 -32.00 -14.20
CA ALA A 22 37.31 -30.85 -13.60
C ALA A 22 38.28 -30.20 -14.59
N TYR A 23 38.31 -28.87 -14.60
CA TYR A 23 39.48 -28.07 -14.96
C TYR A 23 39.60 -26.90 -13.98
N LEU A 24 40.58 -27.00 -13.08
CA LEU A 24 41.42 -25.91 -12.59
C LEU A 24 42.75 -26.58 -12.20
N PRO A 25 43.92 -26.09 -12.67
CA PRO A 25 44.44 -24.83 -12.14
C PRO A 25 45.21 -23.97 -13.16
N LEU A 26 44.81 -22.71 -13.29
CA LEU A 26 45.71 -21.59 -13.58
C LEU A 26 45.57 -20.60 -12.43
N PHE A 27 46.49 -20.75 -11.48
CA PHE A 27 46.62 -19.97 -10.26
C PHE A 27 47.36 -18.66 -10.58
N ILE A 28 46.93 -17.57 -9.94
CA ILE A 28 47.74 -16.38 -9.58
C ILE A 28 48.01 -15.37 -10.70
N SER A 29 47.03 -14.51 -11.01
CA SER A 29 47.24 -13.06 -11.28
C SER A 29 45.92 -12.24 -11.33
N PHE A 30 44.87 -12.68 -10.64
CA PHE A 30 43.56 -12.00 -10.67
C PHE A 30 42.95 -11.77 -9.26
N TYR A 31 43.76 -11.81 -8.21
CA TYR A 31 43.29 -11.88 -6.82
C TYR A 31 43.35 -10.57 -6.02
N THR A 32 43.28 -9.40 -6.66
CA THR A 32 43.25 -8.13 -5.90
C THR A 32 42.25 -7.08 -6.43
N THR A 33 41.35 -7.44 -7.36
CA THR A 33 40.39 -6.47 -7.92
C THR A 33 38.96 -7.00 -8.05
N TYR A 34 38.66 -8.19 -7.51
CA TYR A 34 37.34 -8.83 -7.59
C TYR A 34 36.59 -8.88 -6.24
N PHE A 35 36.87 -7.92 -5.34
CA PHE A 35 36.21 -7.83 -4.03
C PHE A 35 35.17 -6.70 -3.94
N LEU A 36 34.72 -6.15 -5.08
CA LEU A 36 33.86 -4.97 -5.15
C LEU A 36 32.53 -5.19 -5.91
N LEU A 37 32.05 -6.43 -6.05
CA LEU A 37 30.83 -6.74 -6.82
C LEU A 37 29.96 -7.82 -6.15
N LEU A 38 29.74 -7.70 -4.85
CA LEU A 38 28.71 -8.46 -4.12
C LEU A 38 27.91 -7.46 -3.28
N GLY A 39 26.62 -7.30 -3.59
CA GLY A 39 25.72 -6.49 -2.77
C GLY A 39 25.68 -6.99 -1.32
N LEU A 40 25.19 -6.14 -0.41
CA LEU A 40 25.32 -6.31 1.04
C LEU A 40 24.78 -7.65 1.56
N PHE A 41 23.67 -8.12 0.98
CA PHE A 41 23.08 -9.42 1.28
C PHE A 41 23.38 -10.43 0.18
N SER A 42 23.74 -11.65 0.59
CA SER A 42 23.74 -12.80 -0.29
C SER A 42 22.31 -13.11 -0.74
N LYS A 43 22.22 -13.86 -1.84
CA LYS A 43 20.95 -14.42 -2.32
C LYS A 43 20.13 -15.04 -1.19
N VAL A 44 18.84 -14.67 -1.10
CA VAL A 44 17.95 -15.21 -0.08
C VAL A 44 17.63 -16.67 -0.43
N THR A 45 17.91 -17.57 0.51
CA THR A 45 17.51 -18.98 0.45
C THR A 45 16.26 -19.19 1.28
N SER A 46 15.28 -19.92 0.74
CA SER A 46 14.00 -20.16 1.42
C SER A 46 13.75 -21.66 1.56
N SER A 47 13.22 -22.05 2.72
CA SER A 47 12.66 -23.36 3.01
C SER A 47 11.31 -23.19 3.72
N SER A 48 10.56 -24.28 3.92
CA SER A 48 9.25 -24.22 4.59
C SER A 48 9.30 -23.45 5.92
N GLY A 49 8.71 -22.24 5.94
CA GLY A 49 8.63 -21.38 7.13
C GLY A 49 9.92 -20.67 7.55
N MET A 50 10.97 -20.67 6.71
CA MET A 50 12.24 -19.99 6.99
C MET A 50 12.82 -19.34 5.74
N HIS A 51 13.23 -18.09 5.88
CA HIS A 51 14.01 -17.35 4.89
C HIS A 51 15.35 -16.96 5.50
N GLU A 52 16.44 -17.19 4.77
CA GLU A 52 17.80 -16.96 5.24
C GLU A 52 18.60 -16.19 4.18
N THR A 53 19.44 -15.28 4.66
CA THR A 53 20.45 -14.58 3.86
C THR A 53 21.71 -14.34 4.72
N LYS A 54 22.81 -13.95 4.09
CA LYS A 54 24.06 -13.61 4.76
C LYS A 54 24.46 -12.20 4.41
N MET A 55 24.86 -11.44 5.42
CA MET A 55 25.42 -10.11 5.27
C MET A 55 26.79 -10.09 5.94
N GLY A 56 27.86 -10.02 5.13
CA GLY A 56 29.22 -10.26 5.61
C GLY A 56 29.34 -11.61 6.33
N GLY A 57 29.76 -11.59 7.61
CA GLY A 57 29.90 -12.78 8.46
C GLY A 57 28.66 -13.15 9.28
N VAL A 58 27.52 -12.46 9.08
CA VAL A 58 26.29 -12.64 9.87
C VAL A 58 25.22 -13.32 9.04
N VAL A 59 24.65 -14.40 9.55
CA VAL A 59 23.46 -15.06 9.01
C VAL A 59 22.22 -14.35 9.55
N ILE A 60 21.32 -13.95 8.66
CA ILE A 60 20.06 -13.29 9.00
C ILE A 60 18.92 -14.21 8.60
N GLN A 61 18.09 -14.60 9.57
CA GLN A 61 16.98 -15.52 9.39
C GLN A 61 15.66 -14.85 9.75
N VAL A 62 14.62 -15.11 8.95
CA VAL A 62 13.23 -14.85 9.29
C VAL A 62 12.53 -16.19 9.35
N VAL A 63 12.02 -16.58 10.51
CA VAL A 63 11.42 -17.89 10.76
C VAL A 63 10.04 -17.76 11.36
N THR A 64 9.12 -18.66 11.00
CA THR A 64 7.89 -18.85 11.78
C THR A 64 8.21 -19.63 13.05
N GLY A 65 7.79 -19.13 14.21
CA GLY A 65 8.06 -19.81 15.47
C GLY A 65 7.57 -19.08 16.72
N ASP A 66 7.84 -19.69 17.88
CA ASP A 66 7.59 -19.14 19.20
C ASP A 66 8.91 -18.70 19.83
N ILE A 67 9.04 -17.41 20.12
CA ILE A 67 10.26 -16.82 20.66
C ILE A 67 10.67 -17.41 22.02
N THR A 68 9.72 -17.98 22.78
CA THR A 68 10.01 -18.63 24.07
C THR A 68 10.73 -19.97 23.91
N LYS A 69 10.79 -20.51 22.69
CA LYS A 69 11.47 -21.77 22.34
C LYS A 69 12.83 -21.57 21.69
N GLU A 70 13.24 -20.32 21.50
CA GLU A 70 14.50 -19.97 20.87
C GLU A 70 15.71 -20.32 21.76
N THR A 71 16.80 -20.74 21.10
CA THR A 71 18.04 -21.18 21.75
C THR A 71 19.21 -20.25 21.43
N THR A 72 18.94 -19.04 20.95
CA THR A 72 19.97 -18.02 20.71
C THR A 72 20.57 -17.52 22.02
N ASP A 73 21.75 -16.91 21.97
CA ASP A 73 22.40 -16.37 23.17
C ASP A 73 21.49 -15.34 23.86
N VAL A 74 20.84 -14.49 23.07
CA VAL A 74 19.89 -13.49 23.55
C VAL A 74 18.52 -13.67 22.87
N ILE A 75 17.44 -13.55 23.64
CA ILE A 75 16.10 -13.28 23.07
C ILE A 75 15.65 -11.88 23.48
N VAL A 76 14.85 -11.24 22.64
CA VAL A 76 14.36 -9.89 22.88
C VAL A 76 12.92 -9.91 23.38
N ASN A 77 12.70 -9.23 24.50
CA ASN A 77 11.37 -8.93 25.01
C ASN A 77 10.99 -7.47 24.70
N SER A 78 9.80 -7.25 24.16
CA SER A 78 9.20 -5.93 23.95
C SER A 78 8.35 -5.54 25.15
N THR A 79 8.72 -4.50 25.90
CA THR A 79 8.06 -4.15 27.16
C THR A 79 7.81 -2.64 27.32
N ASN A 80 7.22 -2.25 28.45
CA ASN A 80 6.94 -0.87 28.83
C ASN A 80 8.09 -0.27 29.67
N ASN A 81 8.03 1.04 29.94
CA ASN A 81 9.07 1.76 30.69
C ASN A 81 9.29 1.23 32.13
N THR A 82 8.33 0.44 32.65
CA THR A 82 8.39 -0.19 33.97
C THR A 82 8.82 -1.66 33.93
N PHE A 83 9.17 -2.19 32.74
CA PHE A 83 9.65 -3.56 32.50
C PHE A 83 8.73 -4.67 33.05
N ASN A 84 7.45 -4.39 33.25
CA ASN A 84 6.46 -5.29 33.85
C ASN A 84 5.28 -5.57 32.92
N LEU A 85 5.42 -5.31 31.63
CA LEU A 85 4.35 -5.50 30.65
C LEU A 85 3.95 -6.99 30.61
N LYS A 86 2.72 -7.30 30.99
CA LYS A 86 2.16 -8.67 30.95
C LYS A 86 1.13 -8.83 29.84
N THR A 87 1.43 -8.30 28.66
CA THR A 87 0.62 -8.46 27.45
C THR A 87 1.47 -8.93 26.28
N GLY A 88 0.82 -9.52 25.26
CA GLY A 88 1.47 -9.95 24.02
C GLY A 88 2.71 -10.82 24.23
N VAL A 89 3.78 -10.51 23.50
CA VAL A 89 5.06 -11.23 23.56
C VAL A 89 5.71 -11.16 24.94
N SER A 90 5.56 -10.04 25.67
CA SER A 90 6.14 -9.91 27.01
C SER A 90 5.48 -10.81 28.03
N LYS A 91 4.15 -10.98 27.94
CA LYS A 91 3.45 -11.98 28.74
C LYS A 91 4.02 -13.37 28.48
N ALA A 92 4.12 -13.77 27.22
CA ALA A 92 4.61 -15.11 26.84
C ALA A 92 6.04 -15.35 27.34
N ILE A 93 6.94 -14.37 27.20
CA ILE A 93 8.31 -14.46 27.66
C ILE A 93 8.38 -14.52 29.19
N LEU A 94 7.68 -13.65 29.92
CA LEU A 94 7.71 -13.64 31.39
C LEU A 94 7.08 -14.90 31.99
N ASP A 95 5.95 -15.37 31.44
CA ASP A 95 5.32 -16.62 31.85
C ASP A 95 6.27 -17.81 31.65
N ALA A 96 6.98 -17.85 30.51
CA ALA A 96 7.93 -18.92 30.20
C ALA A 96 9.23 -18.82 31.00
N ALA A 97 9.74 -17.62 31.25
CA ALA A 97 10.97 -17.39 32.02
C ALA A 97 10.78 -17.65 33.52
N GLY A 98 9.58 -17.37 34.05
CA GLY A 98 9.22 -17.57 35.45
C GLY A 98 9.47 -16.35 36.34
N PRO A 99 9.02 -16.42 37.61
CA PRO A 99 8.92 -15.26 38.51
C PRO A 99 10.27 -14.65 38.92
N THR A 100 11.37 -15.38 38.80
CA THR A 100 12.71 -14.87 39.11
C THR A 100 13.12 -13.73 38.17
N VAL A 101 12.80 -13.84 36.89
CA VAL A 101 13.08 -12.79 35.89
C VAL A 101 12.23 -11.55 36.14
N GLU A 102 10.98 -11.72 36.57
CA GLU A 102 10.13 -10.58 36.93
C GLU A 102 10.71 -9.79 38.11
N ALA A 103 11.20 -10.48 39.14
CA ALA A 103 11.85 -9.85 40.28
C ALA A 103 13.13 -9.10 39.87
N GLU A 104 13.93 -9.69 38.97
CA GLU A 104 15.12 -9.05 38.42
C GLU A 104 14.77 -7.79 37.60
N CYS A 105 13.70 -7.84 36.79
CA CYS A 105 13.20 -6.67 36.05
C CYS A 105 12.81 -5.53 37.00
N GLN A 106 12.12 -5.84 38.09
CA GLN A 106 11.73 -4.85 39.11
C GLN A 106 12.95 -4.25 39.83
N GLN A 107 13.97 -5.06 40.10
CA GLN A 107 15.21 -4.58 40.71
C GLN A 107 15.99 -3.66 39.77
N LEU A 108 16.09 -4.02 38.48
CA LEU A 108 16.82 -3.25 37.48
C LEU A 108 16.09 -1.97 37.06
N SER A 109 14.76 -1.95 37.10
CA SER A 109 13.95 -0.77 36.77
C SER A 109 14.00 0.33 37.84
N ALA A 110 14.50 0.03 39.04
CA ALA A 110 14.72 1.01 40.11
C ALA A 110 15.96 1.91 39.90
N GLN A 111 16.79 1.62 38.89
CA GLN A 111 17.92 2.46 38.48
C GLN A 111 17.43 3.58 37.51
N PRO A 112 18.20 4.68 37.32
CA PRO A 112 17.80 5.76 36.40
C PRO A 112 17.39 5.22 35.03
N ILE A 113 16.29 5.74 34.48
CA ILE A 113 15.58 5.22 33.30
C ILE A 113 16.57 4.81 32.19
N LYS A 114 16.60 3.51 31.88
CA LYS A 114 17.32 2.93 30.75
C LYS A 114 16.33 2.49 29.70
N ASP A 115 16.64 2.72 28.43
CA ASP A 115 15.83 2.26 27.28
C ASP A 115 15.88 0.73 27.11
N MET A 116 16.78 0.05 27.83
CA MET A 116 16.90 -1.41 27.85
C MET A 116 17.54 -1.97 29.12
N ILE A 117 17.13 -3.18 29.52
CA ILE A 117 17.77 -3.97 30.58
C ILE A 117 18.06 -5.39 30.11
N LEU A 118 19.08 -6.03 30.69
CA LEU A 118 19.48 -7.41 30.40
C LEU A 118 19.33 -8.23 31.68
N THR A 119 18.62 -9.35 31.61
CA THR A 119 18.31 -10.24 32.74
C THR A 119 18.81 -11.66 32.48
N GLU A 120 18.84 -12.48 33.53
CA GLU A 120 19.01 -13.92 33.43
C GLU A 120 17.82 -14.58 32.68
N PRO A 121 18.00 -15.76 32.07
CA PRO A 121 16.98 -16.35 31.20
C PRO A 121 15.83 -17.04 31.96
N GLY A 122 15.96 -17.22 33.28
CA GLY A 122 15.03 -18.02 34.06
C GLY A 122 14.95 -19.45 33.52
N ASN A 123 13.75 -19.89 33.16
CA ASN A 123 13.50 -21.24 32.61
C ASN A 123 13.65 -21.32 31.07
N LEU A 124 14.03 -20.24 30.38
CA LEU A 124 14.22 -20.24 28.93
C LEU A 124 15.55 -20.87 28.51
N GLN A 125 15.63 -21.33 27.26
CA GLN A 125 16.84 -21.98 26.71
C GLN A 125 17.91 -21.00 26.21
N SER A 126 17.57 -19.71 26.09
CA SER A 126 18.51 -18.63 25.78
C SER A 126 19.48 -18.38 26.94
N LYS A 127 20.60 -17.68 26.69
CA LYS A 127 21.52 -17.32 27.78
C LYS A 127 21.11 -16.07 28.55
N ARG A 128 20.41 -15.12 27.90
CA ARG A 128 19.93 -13.86 28.49
C ARG A 128 18.65 -13.39 27.80
N ILE A 129 17.88 -12.54 28.50
CA ILE A 129 16.74 -11.82 27.92
C ILE A 129 17.09 -10.34 27.89
N LEU A 130 16.97 -9.72 26.70
CA LEU A 130 17.11 -8.28 26.55
C LEU A 130 15.72 -7.66 26.47
N HIS A 131 15.36 -6.87 27.48
CA HIS A 131 14.08 -6.18 27.54
C HIS A 131 14.24 -4.79 26.95
N LEU A 132 13.53 -4.50 25.86
CA LEU A 132 13.56 -3.23 25.15
C LEU A 132 12.27 -2.46 25.38
N VAL A 133 12.43 -1.17 25.65
CA VAL A 133 11.35 -0.19 25.73
C VAL A 133 11.25 0.53 24.39
N GLY A 134 10.04 0.72 23.87
CA GLY A 134 9.82 1.58 22.69
C GLY A 134 8.89 0.95 21.66
N ILE A 135 7.66 1.47 21.57
CA ILE A 135 6.73 1.14 20.49
C ILE A 135 5.79 2.31 20.24
N SER A 136 6.03 3.03 19.14
CA SER A 136 5.09 4.01 18.58
C SER A 136 5.24 4.20 17.08
N ASP A 137 6.46 4.06 16.56
CA ASP A 137 6.79 4.37 15.17
C ASP A 137 8.00 3.58 14.64
N PRO A 138 8.17 3.44 13.31
CA PRO A 138 9.26 2.69 12.69
C PRO A 138 10.67 3.19 13.03
N GLN A 139 10.85 4.49 13.26
CA GLN A 139 12.17 5.07 13.55
C GLN A 139 12.65 4.64 14.93
N ASN A 140 11.76 4.67 15.92
CA ASN A 140 12.06 4.17 17.27
C ASN A 140 12.41 2.67 17.25
N ILE A 141 11.63 1.86 16.51
CA ILE A 141 11.91 0.42 16.33
C ILE A 141 13.32 0.20 15.75
N GLN A 142 13.68 0.97 14.73
CA GLN A 142 15.00 0.88 14.11
C GLN A 142 16.11 1.18 15.13
N GLU A 143 15.99 2.25 15.93
CA GLU A 143 16.97 2.60 16.96
C GLU A 143 17.06 1.57 18.09
N CYS A 144 15.93 1.02 18.55
CA CYS A 144 15.91 -0.06 19.55
C CYS A 144 16.65 -1.31 19.05
N VAL A 145 16.41 -1.71 17.80
CA VAL A 145 17.10 -2.87 17.19
C VAL A 145 18.59 -2.58 17.05
N LYS A 146 18.99 -1.37 16.61
CA LYS A 146 20.41 -0.98 16.58
C LYS A 146 21.05 -1.06 17.96
N GLY A 147 20.38 -0.55 18.97
CA GLY A 147 20.83 -0.58 20.36
C GLY A 147 21.04 -2.01 20.87
N ALA A 148 20.11 -2.91 20.58
CA ALA A 148 20.19 -4.33 20.91
C ALA A 148 21.38 -5.04 20.23
N LEU A 149 21.57 -4.82 18.93
CA LEU A 149 22.69 -5.41 18.18
C LEU A 149 24.04 -4.91 18.70
N LYS A 150 24.15 -3.61 19.00
CA LYS A 150 25.36 -3.01 19.61
C LYS A 150 25.61 -3.56 21.01
N MET A 151 24.56 -3.82 21.80
CA MET A 151 24.68 -4.46 23.10
C MET A 151 25.23 -5.89 22.98
N CYS A 152 24.73 -6.67 22.01
CA CYS A 152 25.25 -8.00 21.74
C CYS A 152 26.73 -7.99 21.36
N ALA A 153 27.16 -7.05 20.51
CA ALA A 153 28.57 -6.88 20.19
C ALA A 153 29.42 -6.58 21.43
N ARG A 154 29.00 -5.63 22.27
CA ARG A 154 29.72 -5.21 23.48
C ARG A 154 29.85 -6.30 24.55
N LYS A 155 28.93 -7.27 24.55
CA LYS A 155 28.86 -8.38 25.51
C LYS A 155 29.31 -9.72 24.91
N ASP A 156 29.88 -9.70 23.70
CA ASP A 156 30.39 -10.87 22.98
C ASP A 156 29.35 -11.99 22.72
N PHE A 157 28.08 -11.64 22.57
CA PHE A 157 27.04 -12.59 22.17
C PHE A 157 27.11 -12.92 20.68
N LYS A 158 26.92 -14.20 20.34
CA LYS A 158 27.04 -14.72 18.97
C LYS A 158 25.70 -14.79 18.24
N SER A 159 24.58 -14.82 18.97
CA SER A 159 23.26 -14.89 18.36
C SER A 159 22.16 -14.14 19.12
N ILE A 160 21.21 -13.57 18.39
CA ILE A 160 20.06 -12.87 18.96
C ILE A 160 18.78 -13.19 18.18
N SER A 161 17.68 -13.42 18.91
CA SER A 161 16.34 -13.60 18.34
C SER A 161 15.42 -12.44 18.73
N PHE A 162 14.84 -11.78 17.72
CA PHE A 162 13.84 -10.74 17.88
C PHE A 162 12.44 -11.29 17.57
N PRO A 163 11.38 -10.82 18.24
CA PRO A 163 10.02 -11.02 17.74
C PRO A 163 9.76 -10.06 16.57
N ALA A 164 8.58 -10.14 15.95
CA ALA A 164 8.07 -9.05 15.09
C ALA A 164 7.80 -7.78 15.93
N PHE A 165 8.88 -7.07 16.25
CA PHE A 165 8.94 -6.05 17.29
C PHE A 165 8.15 -4.80 16.87
N GLY A 166 6.92 -4.66 17.39
CA GLY A 166 6.06 -3.49 17.15
C GLY A 166 4.77 -3.72 16.39
N THR A 167 4.51 -4.94 15.89
CA THR A 167 3.32 -5.25 15.07
C THR A 167 2.04 -5.53 15.86
N GLY A 168 2.17 -5.89 17.15
CA GLY A 168 1.04 -6.21 18.04
C GLY A 168 0.38 -4.95 18.63
N GLN A 169 0.43 -4.80 19.96
CA GLN A 169 -0.12 -3.61 20.64
C GLN A 169 0.53 -2.28 20.23
N GLY A 170 1.71 -2.32 19.59
CA GLY A 170 2.33 -1.13 18.99
C GLY A 170 1.60 -0.59 17.76
N ASN A 171 0.73 -1.39 17.13
CA ASN A 171 -0.11 -1.04 15.98
C ASN A 171 0.64 -0.42 14.78
N VAL A 172 1.93 -0.75 14.63
CA VAL A 172 2.74 -0.33 13.48
C VAL A 172 2.55 -1.34 12.35
N GLN A 173 2.43 -0.85 11.12
CA GLN A 173 2.23 -1.69 9.95
C GLN A 173 3.39 -2.68 9.77
N VAL A 174 3.06 -3.96 9.58
CA VAL A 174 4.03 -5.08 9.54
C VAL A 174 5.16 -4.84 8.54
N SER A 175 4.85 -4.29 7.37
CA SER A 175 5.84 -3.96 6.34
C SER A 175 6.85 -2.90 6.79
N GLN A 176 6.39 -1.88 7.53
CA GLN A 176 7.27 -0.84 8.08
C GLN A 176 8.14 -1.39 9.21
N VAL A 177 7.59 -2.27 10.06
CA VAL A 177 8.38 -2.97 11.09
C VAL A 177 9.46 -3.84 10.45
N ALA A 178 9.10 -4.61 9.42
CA ALA A 178 10.05 -5.43 8.68
C ALA A 178 11.19 -4.61 8.07
N ASP A 179 10.84 -3.52 7.37
CA ASP A 179 11.82 -2.60 6.79
C ASP A 179 12.71 -2.00 7.87
N ALA A 180 12.15 -1.45 8.96
CA ALA A 180 12.92 -0.85 10.06
C ALA A 180 13.87 -1.86 10.74
N MET A 181 13.40 -3.06 11.08
CA MET A 181 14.24 -4.07 11.73
C MET A 181 15.41 -4.50 10.84
N LEU A 182 15.16 -4.69 9.54
CA LEU A 182 16.19 -5.09 8.60
C LEU A 182 17.12 -3.92 8.23
N ASP A 183 16.64 -2.67 8.17
CA ASP A 183 17.47 -1.48 7.93
C ASP A 183 18.43 -1.25 9.10
N ALA A 184 17.98 -1.47 10.34
CA ALA A 184 18.84 -1.47 11.52
C ALA A 184 19.96 -2.53 11.41
N LEU A 185 19.64 -3.72 10.89
CA LEU A 185 20.63 -4.77 10.64
C LEU A 185 21.63 -4.34 9.59
N VAL A 186 21.17 -3.78 8.47
CA VAL A 186 22.05 -3.28 7.41
C VAL A 186 23.05 -2.28 7.99
N GLU A 187 22.55 -1.27 8.71
CA GLU A 187 23.41 -0.21 9.20
C GLU A 187 24.45 -0.70 10.21
N VAL A 188 24.07 -1.58 11.14
CA VAL A 188 24.99 -2.07 12.18
C VAL A 188 26.03 -3.04 11.60
N VAL A 189 25.60 -3.94 10.72
CA VAL A 189 26.47 -4.97 10.12
C VAL A 189 27.41 -4.34 9.09
N SER A 190 26.96 -3.38 8.27
CA SER A 190 27.80 -2.69 7.28
C SER A 190 28.95 -1.92 7.91
N LYS A 191 28.71 -1.26 9.06
CA LYS A 191 29.73 -0.47 9.77
C LYS A 191 30.82 -1.32 10.46
N LYS A 192 30.87 -2.65 10.21
CA LYS A 192 31.76 -3.64 10.87
C LYS A 192 31.77 -3.50 12.40
N SER A 193 30.66 -3.04 12.99
CA SER A 193 30.56 -2.72 14.41
C SER A 193 30.20 -3.92 15.30
N VAL A 194 30.02 -5.11 14.69
CA VAL A 194 29.56 -6.36 15.29
C VAL A 194 30.51 -7.52 14.90
N ASN A 195 31.67 -7.61 15.54
CA ASN A 195 32.69 -8.61 15.18
C ASN A 195 32.36 -10.03 15.69
N THR A 196 31.54 -10.13 16.74
CA THR A 196 31.22 -11.38 17.46
C THR A 196 29.87 -12.00 17.07
N LEU A 197 28.92 -11.19 16.61
CA LEU A 197 27.60 -11.65 16.18
C LEU A 197 27.72 -12.49 14.89
N ARG A 198 27.01 -13.62 14.84
CA ARG A 198 27.02 -14.57 13.72
C ARG A 198 25.62 -14.93 13.25
N LEU A 199 24.60 -14.81 14.10
CA LEU A 199 23.22 -15.11 13.76
C LEU A 199 22.28 -14.03 14.31
N VAL A 200 21.46 -13.45 13.44
CA VAL A 200 20.28 -12.69 13.84
C VAL A 200 19.05 -13.40 13.30
N ARG A 201 18.08 -13.64 14.17
CA ARG A 201 16.83 -14.29 13.81
C ARG A 201 15.65 -13.40 14.16
N ILE A 202 14.70 -13.29 13.24
CA ILE A 202 13.41 -12.65 13.46
C ILE A 202 12.37 -13.76 13.50
N VAL A 203 11.71 -13.90 14.64
CA VAL A 203 10.77 -14.96 14.95
C VAL A 203 9.35 -14.42 14.80
N ILE A 204 8.65 -14.97 13.80
CA ILE A 204 7.31 -14.57 13.40
C ILE A 204 6.30 -15.55 14.00
N PHE A 205 5.58 -15.09 15.03
CA PHE A 205 4.56 -15.92 15.69
C PHE A 205 3.31 -16.11 14.82
N GLN A 206 2.83 -15.04 14.17
CA GLN A 206 1.69 -15.11 13.26
C GLN A 206 2.20 -15.25 11.82
N THR A 207 2.03 -16.43 11.23
CA THR A 207 2.54 -16.77 9.89
C THR A 207 2.13 -15.78 8.79
N ALA A 208 0.98 -15.10 8.92
CA ALA A 208 0.55 -14.07 7.99
C ALA A 208 1.53 -12.88 7.85
N MET A 209 2.37 -12.63 8.88
CA MET A 209 3.39 -11.57 8.84
C MET A 209 4.68 -12.00 8.13
N LEU A 210 4.89 -13.31 7.92
CA LEU A 210 6.14 -13.85 7.37
C LEU A 210 6.45 -13.26 5.99
N THR A 211 5.41 -13.10 5.16
CA THR A 211 5.50 -12.55 3.81
C THR A 211 6.11 -11.14 3.78
N GLU A 212 5.74 -10.27 4.71
CA GLU A 212 6.26 -8.89 4.75
C GLU A 212 7.74 -8.83 5.14
N PHE A 213 8.16 -9.66 6.09
CA PHE A 213 9.57 -9.78 6.49
C PHE A 213 10.42 -10.42 5.38
N TYR A 214 9.88 -11.41 4.68
CA TYR A 214 10.52 -11.98 3.51
C TYR A 214 10.67 -10.95 2.38
N ASN A 215 9.62 -10.20 2.06
CA ASN A 215 9.66 -9.13 1.05
C ASN A 215 10.72 -8.09 1.39
N SER A 216 10.80 -7.66 2.65
CA SER A 216 11.83 -6.71 3.10
C SER A 216 13.25 -7.28 2.98
N MET A 217 13.43 -8.57 3.25
CA MET A 217 14.71 -9.26 3.06
C MET A 217 15.10 -9.32 1.57
N LEU A 218 14.15 -9.57 0.66
CA LEU A 218 14.39 -9.58 -0.78
C LEU A 218 14.74 -8.19 -1.33
N LYS A 219 14.13 -7.11 -0.83
CA LYS A 219 14.50 -5.73 -1.23
C LYS A 219 15.98 -5.42 -0.98
N LYS A 220 16.57 -6.11 0.00
CA LYS A 220 17.96 -5.90 0.44
C LYS A 220 18.93 -6.86 -0.25
N GLU A 221 18.44 -7.82 -1.04
CA GLU A 221 19.26 -8.70 -1.87
C GLU A 221 19.97 -7.88 -2.96
N GLY A 222 21.30 -7.84 -2.95
CA GLY A 222 22.08 -7.21 -4.02
C GLY A 222 22.15 -5.67 -4.01
N THR A 223 21.74 -4.98 -2.94
CA THR A 223 21.89 -3.51 -2.83
C THR A 223 23.29 -3.13 -2.33
N ASP A 224 23.93 -2.16 -3.00
CA ASP A 224 25.21 -1.57 -2.59
C ASP A 224 24.99 -0.51 -1.49
N ALA A 225 25.92 -0.43 -0.54
CA ALA A 225 25.93 0.66 0.44
C ALA A 225 26.35 1.96 -0.28
N GLN A 226 25.46 2.95 -0.35
CA GLN A 226 25.89 4.32 -0.63
C GLN A 226 26.72 4.80 0.57
N GLU A 227 28.03 4.93 0.36
CA GLU A 227 28.89 5.79 1.18
C GLU A 227 28.65 7.24 0.72
N GLU A 228 28.38 8.13 1.69
CA GLU A 228 28.48 9.56 1.51
C GLU A 228 29.97 9.92 1.38
N ASP A 229 30.39 10.43 0.21
CA ASP A 229 31.49 11.39 0.16
C ASP A 229 31.36 12.32 -1.06
N ASP A 230 31.73 13.58 -0.85
CA ASP A 230 31.70 14.70 -1.78
C ASP A 230 32.50 14.41 -3.07
N THR A 231 31.96 14.74 -4.25
CA THR A 231 32.55 15.68 -5.23
C THR A 231 31.83 15.67 -6.59
N ASP A 232 31.78 16.86 -7.18
CA ASP A 232 31.16 17.22 -8.45
C ASP A 232 31.63 16.40 -9.67
N ALA A 233 30.71 16.35 -10.64
CA ALA A 233 30.87 16.05 -12.06
C ALA A 233 30.98 14.56 -12.46
N GLN A 234 29.84 14.00 -12.92
CA GLN A 234 29.70 13.48 -14.29
C GLN A 234 28.21 13.13 -14.59
N GLU A 235 27.39 14.13 -14.92
CA GLU A 235 26.09 13.91 -15.59
C GLU A 235 26.31 13.90 -17.11
N ALA A 236 26.15 12.76 -17.76
CA ALA A 236 25.65 12.69 -19.14
C ALA A 236 25.27 11.24 -19.50
N VAL A 237 24.00 11.07 -19.85
CA VAL A 237 23.41 9.92 -20.56
C VAL A 237 23.10 8.68 -19.71
N THR A 238 21.97 8.71 -19.00
CA THR A 238 20.93 7.64 -18.91
C THR A 238 19.83 8.12 -17.96
N ASP A 239 18.81 8.79 -18.48
CA ASP A 239 17.69 9.23 -17.62
C ASP A 239 16.37 9.22 -18.40
N LEU A 240 15.94 8.00 -18.79
CA LEU A 240 14.58 7.72 -19.27
C LEU A 240 14.04 6.34 -18.84
N GLN A 241 14.67 5.62 -17.90
CA GLN A 241 14.18 4.30 -17.46
C GLN A 241 14.20 4.01 -15.95
N GLU A 242 14.55 4.93 -15.06
CA GLU A 242 14.40 4.74 -13.61
C GLU A 242 13.47 5.80 -12.97
N GLN A 243 12.17 5.71 -13.26
CA GLN A 243 11.13 6.35 -12.44
C GLN A 243 10.28 5.27 -11.76
N GLY A 244 10.91 4.48 -10.88
CA GLY A 244 10.26 3.45 -10.06
C GLY A 244 10.17 3.78 -8.57
N SER A 245 10.60 4.99 -8.15
CA SER A 245 10.65 5.38 -6.74
C SER A 245 10.32 6.87 -6.59
N LEU A 246 9.02 7.21 -6.66
CA LEU A 246 8.57 8.59 -6.53
C LEU A 246 7.39 8.78 -5.56
N PHE A 247 7.20 7.88 -4.58
CA PHE A 247 6.18 8.08 -3.55
C PHE A 247 6.67 7.65 -2.17
N LYS A 248 7.57 8.44 -1.56
CA LYS A 248 7.53 8.64 -0.11
C LYS A 248 6.43 9.68 0.17
N PRO A 249 5.43 9.40 1.03
CA PRO A 249 4.49 10.43 1.47
C PRO A 249 5.29 11.51 2.19
N PHE A 250 5.32 12.73 1.64
CA PHE A 250 6.01 13.85 2.27
C PHE A 250 5.15 14.39 3.43
N GLU A 251 5.40 13.88 4.63
CA GLU A 251 4.97 14.48 5.89
C GLU A 251 5.83 15.72 6.18
N ASN A 252 5.50 16.89 5.60
CA ASN A 252 5.76 18.24 6.16
C ASN A 252 5.59 19.37 5.13
N ILE A 253 4.37 19.89 4.88
CA ILE A 253 4.18 21.23 4.25
C ILE A 253 2.82 21.86 4.62
N GLY A 254 2.80 23.14 5.03
CA GLY A 254 1.79 24.21 4.72
C GLY A 254 0.27 24.04 4.98
N THR A 255 -0.34 25.02 5.66
CA THR A 255 -1.75 25.03 6.14
C THR A 255 -2.86 25.32 5.11
N LYS A 256 -2.57 25.61 3.83
CA LYS A 256 -3.63 25.96 2.84
C LYS A 256 -4.11 24.80 1.95
N ILE A 257 -3.31 23.75 1.78
CA ILE A 257 -3.65 22.59 0.92
C ILE A 257 -3.46 21.24 1.65
N LYS A 258 -2.97 21.25 2.91
CA LYS A 258 -2.99 20.06 3.80
C LYS A 258 -4.36 19.39 3.92
N SER A 259 -5.44 20.15 3.74
CA SER A 259 -6.83 19.66 3.77
C SER A 259 -7.23 18.78 2.60
N LEU A 260 -6.47 18.79 1.50
CA LEU A 260 -6.82 18.07 0.26
C LEU A 260 -6.07 16.74 0.12
N PHE A 261 -5.03 16.50 0.92
CA PHE A 261 -4.05 15.45 0.67
C PHE A 261 -3.66 14.66 1.93
N ILE A 262 -4.53 13.76 2.41
CA ILE A 262 -4.12 12.63 3.26
C ILE A 262 -4.91 11.34 2.90
N ARG A 263 -4.11 10.35 2.50
CA ARG A 263 -4.36 8.91 2.29
C ARG A 263 -5.55 8.30 3.03
N SER A 264 -6.50 7.76 2.27
CA SER A 264 -7.48 6.77 2.75
C SER A 264 -7.46 5.53 1.85
N LYS A 265 -7.56 4.35 2.48
CA LYS A 265 -7.38 3.01 1.89
C LYS A 265 -8.64 2.51 1.17
N ASP A 266 -8.36 1.80 0.08
CA ASP A 266 -9.11 0.80 -0.69
C ASP A 266 -10.26 1.29 -1.58
N ASP A 267 -10.04 1.01 -2.87
CA ASP A 267 -10.78 1.39 -4.08
C ASP A 267 -11.42 0.20 -4.76
N LYS A 268 -12.40 0.49 -5.61
CA LYS A 268 -13.23 -0.43 -6.39
C LYS A 268 -12.83 -0.42 -7.89
N PRO A 269 -13.36 -1.35 -8.71
CA PRO A 269 -12.72 -1.66 -9.99
C PRO A 269 -13.45 -1.23 -11.31
N GLN A 270 -12.68 -1.17 -12.42
CA GLN A 270 -13.06 -0.82 -13.81
C GLN A 270 -13.18 -1.95 -14.87
N ASN A 271 -14.39 -2.27 -15.32
CA ASN A 271 -14.73 -3.28 -16.32
C ASN A 271 -13.69 -3.55 -17.46
N HIS A 272 -12.97 -4.67 -17.37
CA HIS A 272 -12.19 -5.26 -18.46
C HIS A 272 -12.88 -6.54 -18.94
N GLU A 273 -12.90 -6.77 -20.26
CA GLU A 273 -13.30 -8.04 -20.86
C GLU A 273 -12.56 -9.19 -20.16
N ARG A 274 -13.26 -10.31 -19.95
CA ARG A 274 -12.73 -11.49 -19.27
C ARG A 274 -11.57 -12.07 -20.09
N PHE A 275 -10.35 -11.63 -19.81
CA PHE A 275 -9.15 -12.15 -20.45
C PHE A 275 -8.77 -13.47 -19.80
N VAL A 276 -8.92 -14.56 -20.56
CA VAL A 276 -8.42 -15.87 -20.16
C VAL A 276 -6.93 -15.89 -20.48
N PHE A 277 -6.08 -15.97 -19.46
CA PHE A 277 -4.65 -16.24 -19.68
C PHE A 277 -4.55 -17.61 -20.38
N MET A 278 -4.04 -17.61 -21.61
CA MET A 278 -3.86 -18.82 -22.39
C MET A 278 -2.83 -19.71 -21.71
N ASN A 279 -3.30 -20.70 -20.96
CA ASN A 279 -2.43 -21.73 -20.39
C ASN A 279 -1.94 -22.60 -21.55
N LYS A 280 -0.61 -22.65 -21.73
CA LYS A 280 -0.01 -23.54 -22.72
C LYS A 280 -0.13 -24.98 -22.23
N GLU A 281 -0.55 -25.90 -23.10
CA GLU A 281 -0.37 -27.34 -22.86
C GLU A 281 1.13 -27.59 -22.74
N VAL A 282 1.57 -28.05 -21.57
CA VAL A 282 2.98 -28.38 -21.32
C VAL A 282 3.19 -29.82 -21.76
N ASP A 283 4.23 -30.07 -22.56
CA ASP A 283 4.63 -31.43 -22.91
C ASP A 283 4.91 -32.24 -21.64
N PRO A 284 4.30 -33.42 -21.47
CA PRO A 284 4.42 -34.19 -20.24
C PRO A 284 5.86 -34.66 -20.04
N THR A 285 6.44 -34.34 -18.88
CA THR A 285 7.71 -34.92 -18.46
C THR A 285 7.49 -36.40 -18.12
N CYS A 286 8.06 -37.29 -18.95
CA CYS A 286 7.97 -38.74 -18.73
C CYS A 286 9.05 -39.23 -17.76
N PHE A 287 8.61 -39.91 -16.70
CA PHE A 287 9.48 -40.64 -15.79
C PHE A 287 9.42 -42.14 -16.12
N HIS A 288 10.59 -42.77 -16.32
CA HIS A 288 10.69 -44.23 -16.41
C HIS A 288 11.10 -44.78 -15.05
N ILE A 289 10.21 -45.50 -14.39
CA ILE A 289 10.43 -46.08 -13.06
C ILE A 289 10.64 -47.58 -13.22
N CYS A 290 11.77 -48.10 -12.76
CA CYS A 290 12.09 -49.53 -12.77
C CYS A 290 12.20 -50.04 -11.33
N GLY A 291 11.68 -51.22 -11.07
CA GLY A 291 11.73 -51.88 -9.76
C GLY A 291 11.75 -53.39 -9.90
N ASP A 292 12.11 -54.07 -8.82
CA ASP A 292 12.15 -55.54 -8.75
C ASP A 292 10.75 -56.19 -8.71
N SER A 293 9.69 -55.38 -8.59
CA SER A 293 8.28 -55.79 -8.59
C SER A 293 7.37 -54.61 -8.97
N GLN A 294 6.18 -54.91 -9.51
CA GLN A 294 5.18 -53.89 -9.87
C GLN A 294 4.73 -53.06 -8.65
N ALA A 295 4.59 -53.71 -7.48
CA ALA A 295 4.21 -53.04 -6.24
C ALA A 295 5.20 -51.92 -5.85
N LYS A 296 6.51 -52.16 -5.98
CA LYS A 296 7.52 -51.11 -5.71
C LYS A 296 7.54 -50.01 -6.78
N VAL A 297 7.23 -50.34 -8.03
CA VAL A 297 7.08 -49.33 -9.10
C VAL A 297 5.89 -48.42 -8.81
N ASP A 298 4.76 -48.98 -8.36
CA ASP A 298 3.56 -48.20 -8.01
C ASP A 298 3.78 -47.35 -6.75
N GLU A 299 4.47 -47.88 -5.74
CA GLU A 299 4.85 -47.14 -4.54
C GLU A 299 5.78 -45.96 -4.87
N ALA A 300 6.80 -46.19 -5.70
CA ALA A 300 7.69 -45.12 -6.17
C ALA A 300 6.95 -44.08 -7.03
N LYS A 301 6.01 -44.51 -7.88
CA LYS A 301 5.16 -43.61 -8.67
C LYS A 301 4.28 -42.73 -7.78
N GLN A 302 3.69 -43.31 -6.73
CA GLN A 302 2.88 -42.55 -5.78
C GLN A 302 3.74 -41.57 -4.98
N TRP A 303 4.91 -42.00 -4.51
CA TRP A 303 5.85 -41.15 -3.80
C TRP A 303 6.31 -39.93 -4.62
N VAL A 304 6.62 -40.12 -5.92
CA VAL A 304 6.96 -39.00 -6.82
C VAL A 304 5.77 -38.05 -7.01
N LYS A 305 4.54 -38.57 -7.16
CA LYS A 305 3.34 -37.73 -7.22
C LYS A 305 3.14 -36.91 -5.94
N ASP A 306 3.31 -37.54 -4.79
CA ASP A 306 3.15 -36.89 -3.50
C ASP A 306 4.20 -35.80 -3.28
N LEU A 307 5.45 -36.02 -3.72
CA LEU A 307 6.49 -34.98 -3.72
C LEU A 307 6.14 -33.80 -4.62
N ILE A 308 5.66 -34.05 -5.83
CA ILE A 308 5.25 -32.98 -6.76
C ILE A 308 4.09 -32.17 -6.19
N LEU A 309 3.07 -32.83 -5.66
CA LEU A 309 1.91 -32.18 -5.04
C LEU A 309 2.29 -31.40 -3.78
N LYS A 310 3.28 -31.89 -3.01
CA LYS A 310 3.79 -31.21 -1.82
C LYS A 310 4.57 -29.93 -2.14
N GLU A 311 5.22 -29.86 -3.31
CA GLU A 311 5.96 -28.67 -3.77
C GLU A 311 5.08 -27.65 -4.52
N GLN A 312 3.86 -28.06 -4.91
CA GLN A 312 2.86 -27.15 -5.47
C GLN A 312 2.29 -26.23 -4.39
N ASN A 313 2.21 -24.95 -4.72
CA ASN A 313 1.56 -23.93 -3.91
C ASN A 313 0.49 -23.23 -4.73
N SER A 314 -0.52 -22.71 -4.03
CA SER A 314 -1.57 -21.88 -4.59
C SER A 314 -1.67 -20.61 -3.77
N THR A 315 -1.73 -19.47 -4.43
CA THR A 315 -1.92 -18.17 -3.78
C THR A 315 -2.96 -17.38 -4.54
N SER A 316 -3.88 -16.74 -3.81
CA SER A 316 -4.86 -15.85 -4.40
C SER A 316 -4.59 -14.41 -3.97
N ILE A 317 -4.68 -13.49 -4.92
CA ILE A 317 -4.63 -12.05 -4.70
C ILE A 317 -6.02 -11.51 -4.96
N THR A 318 -6.64 -10.93 -3.94
CA THR A 318 -7.90 -10.20 -4.08
C THR A 318 -7.60 -8.72 -3.95
N ASP A 319 -7.77 -7.98 -5.05
CA ASP A 319 -7.40 -6.57 -5.15
C ASP A 319 -8.14 -5.90 -6.31
N ASN A 320 -8.87 -4.82 -6.04
CA ASN A 320 -9.64 -4.11 -7.05
C ASN A 320 -8.76 -3.44 -8.12
N ALA A 321 -7.49 -3.14 -7.81
CA ALA A 321 -6.54 -2.61 -8.79
C ALA A 321 -6.22 -3.62 -9.91
N ILE A 322 -6.53 -4.92 -9.74
CA ILE A 322 -6.36 -5.97 -10.77
C ILE A 322 -7.12 -5.60 -12.03
N ILE A 323 -8.24 -4.94 -11.83
CA ILE A 323 -9.15 -4.62 -12.89
C ILE A 323 -8.59 -3.45 -13.73
N ASN A 324 -7.79 -2.57 -13.14
CA ASN A 324 -7.13 -1.44 -13.80
C ASN A 324 -5.75 -1.81 -14.40
N LEU A 325 -5.36 -3.09 -14.43
CA LEU A 325 -4.11 -3.54 -15.05
C LEU A 325 -4.11 -3.29 -16.56
N SER A 326 -3.06 -2.61 -17.03
CA SER A 326 -2.88 -2.25 -18.44
C SER A 326 -2.64 -3.47 -19.34
N ASN A 327 -2.77 -3.29 -20.66
CA ASN A 327 -2.42 -4.33 -21.63
C ASN A 327 -0.96 -4.80 -21.50
N SER A 328 -0.04 -3.88 -21.19
CA SER A 328 1.37 -4.21 -20.92
C SER A 328 1.56 -5.02 -19.64
N ASP A 329 0.81 -4.73 -18.58
CA ASP A 329 0.85 -5.53 -17.34
C ASP A 329 0.34 -6.95 -17.61
N ARG A 330 -0.78 -7.07 -18.34
CA ARG A 330 -1.36 -8.36 -18.72
C ARG A 330 -0.43 -9.17 -19.60
N GLN A 331 0.26 -8.54 -20.55
CA GLN A 331 1.31 -9.19 -21.35
C GLN A 331 2.48 -9.65 -20.49
N ARG A 332 2.90 -8.84 -19.51
CA ARG A 332 3.98 -9.22 -18.59
C ARG A 332 3.58 -10.41 -17.72
N ILE A 333 2.32 -10.47 -17.26
CA ILE A 333 1.77 -11.65 -16.57
C ILE A 333 1.77 -12.87 -17.51
N SER A 334 1.34 -12.73 -18.76
CA SER A 334 1.38 -13.82 -19.74
C SER A 334 2.80 -14.32 -20.03
N ASN A 335 3.78 -13.43 -20.10
CA ASN A 335 5.19 -13.81 -20.25
C ASN A 335 5.71 -14.58 -19.03
N MET A 336 5.32 -14.20 -17.82
CA MET A 336 5.66 -14.95 -16.60
C MET A 336 5.04 -16.35 -16.58
N ILE A 337 3.79 -16.49 -17.01
CA ILE A 337 3.12 -17.80 -17.19
C ILE A 337 3.93 -18.69 -18.13
N ASN A 338 4.34 -18.15 -19.28
CA ASN A 338 5.07 -18.90 -20.31
C ASN A 338 6.49 -19.28 -19.89
N THR A 339 7.12 -18.51 -19.00
CA THR A 339 8.52 -18.71 -18.61
C THR A 339 8.69 -19.45 -17.29
N MET A 340 7.71 -19.40 -16.38
CA MET A 340 7.84 -19.88 -15.00
C MET A 340 6.96 -21.09 -14.67
N GLY A 341 6.31 -21.71 -15.65
CA GLY A 341 5.52 -22.94 -15.45
C GLY A 341 4.38 -22.78 -14.43
N VAL A 342 3.92 -21.55 -14.21
CA VAL A 342 2.80 -21.22 -13.33
C VAL A 342 1.51 -21.07 -14.13
N ARG A 343 0.40 -21.42 -13.50
CA ARG A 343 -0.95 -21.18 -14.01
C ARG A 343 -1.54 -19.99 -13.27
N VAL A 344 -2.08 -19.02 -14.00
CA VAL A 344 -2.80 -17.88 -13.41
C VAL A 344 -4.22 -17.90 -13.92
N GLU A 345 -5.18 -17.87 -13.00
CA GLU A 345 -6.61 -17.89 -13.27
C GLU A 345 -7.26 -16.64 -12.68
N GLN A 346 -8.07 -15.96 -13.47
CA GLN A 346 -8.92 -14.88 -12.98
C GLN A 346 -10.31 -15.43 -12.66
N GLU A 347 -10.76 -15.26 -11.41
CA GLU A 347 -12.10 -15.66 -10.99
C GLU A 347 -13.18 -14.75 -11.57
N SER A 348 -14.43 -15.22 -11.57
CA SER A 348 -15.60 -14.55 -12.17
C SER A 348 -15.88 -13.15 -11.61
N SER A 349 -15.41 -12.85 -10.39
CA SER A 349 -15.54 -11.53 -9.75
C SER A 349 -14.56 -10.48 -10.30
N LYS A 350 -13.63 -10.85 -11.18
CA LYS A 350 -12.57 -10.01 -11.82
C LYS A 350 -11.55 -9.37 -10.86
N ASP A 351 -11.84 -9.27 -9.58
CA ASP A 351 -11.00 -8.70 -8.52
C ASP A 351 -10.06 -9.72 -7.86
N LYS A 352 -10.04 -10.96 -8.37
CA LYS A 352 -9.25 -12.05 -7.79
C LYS A 352 -8.47 -12.82 -8.85
N LEU A 353 -7.16 -12.92 -8.61
CA LEU A 353 -6.23 -13.75 -9.38
C LEU A 353 -5.74 -14.90 -8.50
N THR A 354 -5.83 -16.12 -9.01
CA THR A 354 -5.31 -17.32 -8.38
C THR A 354 -4.11 -17.82 -9.17
N ILE A 355 -2.96 -17.93 -8.50
CA ILE A 355 -1.69 -18.37 -9.07
C ILE A 355 -1.36 -19.75 -8.49
N VAL A 356 -1.14 -20.73 -9.35
CA VAL A 356 -0.84 -22.12 -8.99
C VAL A 356 0.44 -22.56 -9.68
N GLY A 357 1.34 -23.21 -8.96
CA GLY A 357 2.60 -23.70 -9.50
C GLY A 357 3.57 -24.09 -8.40
N ILE A 358 4.86 -24.20 -8.70
CA ILE A 358 5.87 -24.45 -7.65
C ILE A 358 6.04 -23.20 -6.77
N THR A 359 6.25 -23.41 -5.48
CA THR A 359 6.27 -22.35 -4.45
C THR A 359 7.11 -21.13 -4.83
N LYS A 360 8.33 -21.34 -5.32
CA LYS A 360 9.27 -20.27 -5.70
C LYS A 360 8.73 -19.37 -6.82
N ASP A 361 8.11 -19.97 -7.83
CA ASP A 361 7.64 -19.25 -9.00
C ASP A 361 6.28 -18.59 -8.73
N VAL A 362 5.41 -19.25 -7.95
CA VAL A 362 4.19 -18.63 -7.41
C VAL A 362 4.52 -17.35 -6.64
N LEU A 363 5.53 -17.38 -5.76
CA LEU A 363 5.96 -16.20 -5.01
C LEU A 363 6.45 -15.07 -5.91
N LYS A 364 7.35 -15.36 -6.87
CA LYS A 364 7.85 -14.35 -7.81
C LYS A 364 6.74 -13.69 -8.62
N VAL A 365 5.84 -14.50 -9.18
CA VAL A 365 4.70 -13.99 -9.98
C VAL A 365 3.76 -13.18 -9.09
N THR A 366 3.49 -13.64 -7.87
CA THR A 366 2.70 -12.90 -6.87
C THR A 366 3.33 -11.53 -6.58
N THR A 367 4.64 -11.46 -6.34
CA THR A 367 5.35 -10.21 -6.06
C THR A 367 5.31 -9.24 -7.25
N GLU A 368 5.53 -9.72 -8.47
CA GLU A 368 5.47 -8.87 -9.66
C GLU A 368 4.05 -8.34 -9.90
N ILE A 369 3.02 -9.17 -9.72
CA ILE A 369 1.63 -8.71 -9.80
C ILE A 369 1.36 -7.66 -8.71
N GLN A 370 1.76 -7.89 -7.46
CA GLN A 370 1.60 -6.91 -6.38
C GLN A 370 2.30 -5.57 -6.66
N LYS A 371 3.46 -5.57 -7.31
CA LYS A 371 4.14 -4.34 -7.76
C LYS A 371 3.31 -3.59 -8.81
N MET A 372 2.75 -4.31 -9.79
CA MET A 372 1.85 -3.71 -10.79
C MET A 372 0.64 -3.07 -10.13
N LEU A 373 0.01 -3.78 -9.17
CA LEU A 373 -1.15 -3.28 -8.42
C LEU A 373 -0.80 -2.04 -7.58
N HIS A 374 0.37 -2.02 -6.96
CA HIS A 374 0.84 -0.84 -6.22
C HIS A 374 1.03 0.37 -7.14
N ARG A 375 1.63 0.17 -8.33
CA ARG A 375 1.82 1.23 -9.32
C ARG A 375 0.47 1.81 -9.75
N VAL A 376 -0.48 0.95 -10.11
CA VAL A 376 -1.84 1.34 -10.50
C VAL A 376 -2.50 2.20 -9.43
N ARG A 377 -2.45 1.80 -8.14
CA ARG A 377 -3.00 2.60 -7.04
C ARG A 377 -2.33 3.97 -6.89
N SER A 378 -1.02 4.02 -7.10
CA SER A 378 -0.24 5.25 -6.95
C SER A 378 -0.55 6.24 -8.08
N GLU A 379 -0.72 5.73 -9.30
CA GLU A 379 -1.17 6.51 -10.46
C GLU A 379 -2.59 7.06 -10.27
N GLU A 380 -3.51 6.24 -9.74
CA GLU A 380 -4.89 6.65 -9.46
C GLU A 380 -4.95 7.76 -8.40
N GLU A 381 -4.19 7.63 -7.31
CA GLU A 381 -4.11 8.65 -6.25
C GLU A 381 -3.47 9.95 -6.75
N LEU A 382 -2.44 9.86 -7.60
CA LEU A 382 -1.81 11.02 -8.24
C LEU A 382 -2.81 11.74 -9.14
N ASN A 383 -3.54 11.01 -9.98
CA ASN A 383 -4.55 11.58 -10.87
C ASN A 383 -5.65 12.27 -10.09
N ARG A 384 -6.18 11.61 -9.05
CA ARG A 384 -7.18 12.20 -8.13
C ARG A 384 -6.66 13.50 -7.52
N SER A 385 -5.41 13.49 -7.07
CA SER A 385 -4.80 14.65 -6.43
C SER A 385 -4.58 15.80 -7.40
N ALA A 386 -4.20 15.48 -8.64
CA ALA A 386 -3.99 16.44 -9.69
C ALA A 386 -5.29 17.07 -10.20
N GLU A 387 -6.36 16.28 -10.32
CA GLU A 387 -7.71 16.76 -10.62
C GLU A 387 -8.16 17.77 -9.57
N LEU A 388 -8.06 17.42 -8.27
CA LEU A 388 -8.39 18.31 -7.17
C LEU A 388 -7.63 19.63 -7.23
N ALA A 389 -6.30 19.58 -7.38
CA ALA A 389 -5.47 20.77 -7.48
C ALA A 389 -5.84 21.64 -8.70
N SER A 390 -6.14 21.02 -9.84
CA SER A 390 -6.53 21.75 -11.06
C SER A 390 -7.81 22.57 -10.92
N THR A 391 -8.67 22.23 -9.96
CA THR A 391 -9.86 23.02 -9.66
C THR A 391 -9.49 24.33 -8.97
N VAL A 392 -8.59 24.31 -7.98
CA VAL A 392 -8.29 25.49 -7.15
C VAL A 392 -7.19 26.37 -7.72
N VAL A 393 -6.31 25.81 -8.55
CA VAL A 393 -5.18 26.54 -9.14
C VAL A 393 -4.93 26.10 -10.57
N GLU A 394 -4.50 27.06 -11.38
CA GLU A 394 -4.02 26.79 -12.73
C GLU A 394 -2.70 27.50 -12.98
N TRP A 395 -1.68 26.69 -13.26
CA TRP A 395 -0.40 27.12 -13.75
C TRP A 395 -0.46 27.19 -15.28
N GLN A 396 0.08 28.27 -15.82
CA GLN A 396 0.16 28.49 -17.25
C GLN A 396 1.56 28.92 -17.66
N TYR A 397 1.93 28.62 -18.91
CA TYR A 397 3.20 29.02 -19.52
C TYR A 397 2.98 29.75 -20.85
N GLN A 398 3.92 30.60 -21.22
CA GLN A 398 3.88 31.38 -22.45
C GLN A 398 5.27 31.45 -23.08
N HIS A 399 5.33 31.19 -24.39
CA HIS A 399 6.51 31.49 -25.22
C HIS A 399 6.51 32.98 -25.56
N GLN A 400 7.69 33.61 -25.69
CA GLN A 400 7.83 35.07 -25.91
C GLN A 400 6.83 35.61 -26.95
N GLY A 401 5.82 36.37 -26.49
CA GLY A 401 4.80 37.00 -27.33
C GLY A 401 3.61 36.13 -27.77
N GLY A 402 3.53 34.86 -27.33
CA GLY A 402 2.44 33.92 -27.65
C GLY A 402 1.19 34.08 -26.78
N GLN A 403 0.26 33.11 -26.79
CA GLN A 403 -0.80 33.01 -25.78
C GLN A 403 -0.38 32.09 -24.62
N TYR A 404 -0.93 32.34 -23.43
CA TYR A 404 -0.76 31.44 -22.30
C TYR A 404 -1.44 30.10 -22.55
N GLN A 405 -0.72 29.03 -22.26
CA GLN A 405 -1.19 27.65 -22.32
C GLN A 405 -1.16 27.04 -20.92
N SER A 406 -2.19 26.28 -20.57
CA SER A 406 -2.26 25.58 -19.30
C SER A 406 -1.27 24.39 -19.27
N PHE A 407 -0.67 24.16 -18.11
CA PHE A 407 -0.01 22.87 -17.87
C PHE A 407 -1.05 21.74 -17.84
N ASP A 408 -0.65 20.52 -18.19
CA ASP A 408 -1.48 19.35 -17.90
C ASP A 408 -1.68 19.16 -16.39
N LEU A 409 -2.65 18.32 -16.03
CA LEU A 409 -3.07 18.10 -14.64
C LEU A 409 -1.88 17.74 -13.72
N ILE A 410 -0.99 16.87 -14.19
CA ILE A 410 0.13 16.36 -13.39
C ILE A 410 1.19 17.44 -13.18
N HIS A 411 1.59 18.15 -14.23
CA HIS A 411 2.54 19.25 -14.09
C HIS A 411 1.96 20.41 -13.28
N ASN A 412 0.67 20.73 -13.44
CA ASN A 412 -0.03 21.72 -12.63
C ASN A 412 0.02 21.37 -11.13
N PHE A 413 -0.27 20.11 -10.79
CA PHE A 413 -0.19 19.60 -9.43
C PHE A 413 1.22 19.69 -8.85
N HIS A 414 2.23 19.26 -9.60
CA HIS A 414 3.62 19.32 -9.14
C HIS A 414 4.12 20.75 -8.94
N LEU A 415 3.74 21.67 -9.82
CA LEU A 415 4.05 23.09 -9.70
C LEU A 415 3.43 23.68 -8.44
N GLU A 416 2.16 23.38 -8.18
CA GLU A 416 1.49 23.85 -6.97
C GLU A 416 2.14 23.26 -5.72
N GLN A 417 2.36 21.95 -5.67
CA GLN A 417 3.00 21.30 -4.53
C GLN A 417 4.38 21.91 -4.24
N ALA A 418 5.18 22.17 -5.28
CA ALA A 418 6.50 22.78 -5.12
C ALA A 418 6.40 24.22 -4.59
N ASN A 419 5.44 25.00 -5.08
CA ASN A 419 5.16 26.36 -4.64
C ASN A 419 4.79 26.40 -3.15
N GLU A 420 3.89 25.52 -2.74
CA GLU A 420 3.47 25.41 -1.34
C GLU A 420 4.57 24.96 -0.40
N SER A 421 5.42 24.06 -0.90
CA SER A 421 6.63 23.62 -0.21
C SER A 421 7.69 24.70 -0.11
N LYS A 422 7.42 25.90 -0.65
CA LYS A 422 8.37 27.03 -0.73
C LYS A 422 9.67 26.61 -1.41
N LYS A 423 9.61 25.65 -2.34
CA LYS A 423 10.76 25.29 -3.16
C LYS A 423 11.08 26.48 -4.06
N GLN A 424 12.36 26.75 -4.24
CA GLN A 424 12.78 27.84 -5.14
C GLN A 424 12.63 27.46 -6.61
N HIS A 425 12.82 26.17 -6.93
CA HIS A 425 12.83 25.68 -8.29
C HIS A 425 12.14 24.33 -8.42
N VAL A 426 11.51 24.08 -9.57
CA VAL A 426 10.97 22.77 -9.96
C VAL A 426 11.26 22.51 -11.43
N LYS A 427 11.60 21.26 -11.76
CA LYS A 427 11.83 20.83 -13.15
C LYS A 427 10.50 20.34 -13.74
N VAL A 428 10.15 20.83 -14.92
CA VAL A 428 8.96 20.40 -15.68
C VAL A 428 9.35 20.12 -17.13
N THR A 429 8.61 19.24 -17.79
CA THR A 429 8.85 18.94 -19.21
C THR A 429 7.76 19.59 -20.05
N ILE A 430 8.15 20.44 -21.00
CA ILE A 430 7.24 21.13 -21.92
C ILE A 430 7.66 20.76 -23.34
N GLN A 431 6.78 20.09 -24.09
CA GLN A 431 7.05 19.61 -25.46
C GLN A 431 8.34 18.77 -25.58
N GLY A 432 8.65 17.97 -24.55
CA GLY A 432 9.84 17.11 -24.50
C GLY A 432 11.14 17.82 -24.08
N LEU A 433 11.09 19.13 -23.83
CA LEU A 433 12.23 19.91 -23.31
C LEU A 433 12.07 20.14 -21.80
N MET A 434 13.17 19.98 -21.07
CA MET A 434 13.20 20.20 -19.63
C MET A 434 13.41 21.68 -19.33
N TYR A 435 12.50 22.26 -18.56
CA TYR A 435 12.60 23.62 -18.04
C TYR A 435 12.71 23.61 -16.52
N LYS A 436 13.56 24.48 -15.99
CA LYS A 436 13.66 24.80 -14.56
C LYS A 436 12.80 26.03 -14.27
N VAL A 437 11.64 25.81 -13.67
CA VAL A 437 10.69 26.85 -13.25
C VAL A 437 11.15 27.46 -11.94
N THR A 438 11.26 28.79 -11.90
CA THR A 438 11.46 29.55 -10.67
C THR A 438 10.10 29.85 -10.03
N LEU A 439 9.92 29.57 -8.75
CA LEU A 439 8.62 29.75 -8.07
C LEU A 439 8.60 31.06 -7.27
N PRO A 440 7.44 31.72 -7.09
CA PRO A 440 6.09 31.26 -7.43
C PRO A 440 5.59 31.64 -8.84
N ASN A 441 6.28 32.52 -9.57
CA ASN A 441 5.72 33.15 -10.78
C ASN A 441 6.68 33.10 -11.99
N GLY A 442 7.65 32.20 -12.01
CA GLY A 442 8.62 32.11 -13.12
C GLY A 442 9.79 33.10 -13.04
N PRO A 443 10.63 33.14 -14.10
CA PRO A 443 10.46 32.41 -15.36
C PRO A 443 10.90 30.94 -15.28
N ALA A 444 10.55 30.16 -16.31
CA ALA A 444 11.13 28.84 -16.57
C ALA A 444 12.28 28.96 -17.55
N THR A 445 13.40 28.28 -17.29
CA THR A 445 14.60 28.34 -18.14
C THR A 445 15.08 26.95 -18.52
N ASP A 446 15.44 26.74 -19.78
CA ASP A 446 16.06 25.50 -20.23
C ASP A 446 17.60 25.58 -20.15
N SER A 447 18.28 24.48 -20.50
CA SER A 447 19.75 24.40 -20.52
C SER A 447 20.40 25.24 -21.64
N HIS A 448 19.62 25.77 -22.59
CA HIS A 448 20.09 26.58 -23.71
C HIS A 448 19.85 28.08 -23.49
N GLY A 449 19.30 28.47 -22.32
CA GLY A 449 19.00 29.85 -21.97
C GLY A 449 17.68 30.37 -22.54
N ASN A 450 16.85 29.51 -23.14
CA ASN A 450 15.48 29.88 -23.52
C ASN A 450 14.63 30.05 -22.27
N SER A 451 13.77 31.05 -22.27
CA SER A 451 12.94 31.39 -21.13
C SER A 451 11.47 31.45 -21.49
N LEU A 452 10.64 30.85 -20.64
CA LEU A 452 9.18 30.90 -20.70
C LEU A 452 8.64 31.68 -19.52
N ASP A 453 7.63 32.51 -19.78
CA ASP A 453 6.88 33.17 -18.73
C ASP A 453 5.91 32.16 -18.13
N ILE A 454 5.93 32.06 -16.79
CA ILE A 454 5.04 31.19 -16.04
C ILE A 454 4.14 32.07 -15.19
N ARG A 455 2.86 31.71 -15.06
CA ARG A 455 1.99 32.37 -14.09
C ARG A 455 1.16 31.35 -13.33
N ARG A 456 0.93 31.65 -12.06
CA ARG A 456 -0.05 30.96 -11.21
C ARG A 456 -1.35 31.76 -11.20
N ILE A 457 -2.44 31.13 -11.60
CA ILE A 457 -3.80 31.66 -11.49
C ILE A 457 -4.48 30.98 -10.32
N ASP A 458 -4.90 31.77 -9.34
CA ASP A 458 -5.72 31.28 -8.25
C ASP A 458 -7.18 31.27 -8.71
N LYS A 459 -7.72 30.09 -9.00
CA LYS A 459 -9.12 29.93 -9.43
C LYS A 459 -10.10 30.14 -8.27
N ALA A 460 -9.61 30.06 -7.03
CA ALA A 460 -10.41 30.28 -5.83
C ALA A 460 -10.42 31.76 -5.38
N ALA A 461 -9.78 32.67 -6.11
CA ALA A 461 -9.67 34.09 -5.73
C ALA A 461 -10.94 34.93 -5.93
N HIS A 462 -11.98 34.39 -6.58
CA HIS A 462 -13.29 35.03 -6.67
C HIS A 462 -14.27 34.41 -5.65
N ASP A 463 -14.38 35.06 -4.48
CA ASP A 463 -15.46 35.11 -3.47
C ASP A 463 -16.49 33.95 -3.35
N SER A 464 -16.96 33.51 -2.18
CA SER A 464 -16.70 33.73 -0.76
C SER A 464 -17.26 32.48 -0.07
N LEU A 465 -16.68 32.02 1.04
CA LEU A 465 -17.34 30.97 1.83
C LEU A 465 -18.76 31.41 2.19
N PRO A 466 -19.73 30.50 2.34
CA PRO A 466 -21.11 30.89 2.57
C PRO A 466 -21.22 31.77 3.82
N GLN A 467 -21.91 32.91 3.71
CA GLN A 467 -21.96 33.92 4.79
C GLN A 467 -22.59 33.40 6.09
N TYR A 468 -23.40 32.35 5.99
CA TYR A 468 -24.05 31.70 7.13
C TYR A 468 -23.12 30.72 7.89
N TRP A 469 -21.88 30.51 7.41
CA TRP A 469 -20.92 29.67 8.11
C TRP A 469 -20.38 30.34 9.38
N ASP A 470 -20.21 29.55 10.43
CA ASP A 470 -19.53 29.96 11.65
C ASP A 470 -18.04 30.24 11.40
N ALA A 471 -17.46 31.08 12.23
CA ALA A 471 -16.02 31.33 12.22
C ALA A 471 -15.25 30.02 12.53
N MET A 472 -14.39 29.62 11.59
CA MET A 472 -13.52 28.45 11.76
C MET A 472 -12.35 28.78 12.70
N PRO A 473 -11.99 27.90 13.64
CA PRO A 473 -10.79 28.06 14.47
C PRO A 473 -9.50 28.10 13.63
N ASP A 474 -8.48 28.80 14.13
CA ASP A 474 -7.17 28.88 13.50
C ASP A 474 -6.58 27.47 13.27
N ASN A 475 -6.09 27.22 12.06
CA ASN A 475 -5.55 25.93 11.60
C ASN A 475 -6.56 24.76 11.51
N SER A 476 -7.86 24.98 11.71
CA SER A 476 -8.88 23.97 11.47
C SER A 476 -9.19 23.85 9.97
N LEU A 477 -9.08 22.63 9.44
CA LEU A 477 -9.29 22.32 8.02
C LEU A 477 -10.73 21.92 7.71
N CYS A 478 -11.41 21.34 8.71
CA CYS A 478 -12.81 20.92 8.66
C CYS A 478 -13.35 20.87 10.09
N GLN A 479 -14.61 21.26 10.29
CA GLN A 479 -15.28 21.15 11.57
C GLN A 479 -16.79 20.95 11.40
N SER A 480 -17.40 20.18 12.29
CA SER A 480 -18.84 20.08 12.42
C SER A 480 -19.35 21.09 13.45
N PHE A 481 -20.44 21.79 13.11
CA PHE A 481 -21.10 22.77 13.95
C PHE A 481 -22.53 22.31 14.23
N PRO A 482 -22.91 22.05 15.49
CA PRO A 482 -24.28 21.72 15.84
C PRO A 482 -25.23 22.86 15.49
N ILE A 483 -26.26 22.57 14.69
CA ILE A 483 -27.28 23.54 14.33
C ILE A 483 -28.36 23.53 15.42
N GLN A 484 -28.68 24.70 15.93
CA GLN A 484 -29.68 24.83 17.00
C GLN A 484 -31.09 24.54 16.47
N PRO A 485 -31.91 23.78 17.23
CA PRO A 485 -33.31 23.56 16.90
C PRO A 485 -34.08 24.88 16.75
N ALA A 486 -35.13 24.87 15.92
CA ALA A 486 -35.99 26.03 15.61
C ALA A 486 -35.27 27.22 14.92
N THR A 487 -34.14 26.95 14.28
CA THR A 487 -33.54 27.87 13.29
C THR A 487 -34.03 27.51 11.90
N SER A 488 -34.10 28.49 10.98
CA SER A 488 -34.55 28.24 9.60
C SER A 488 -33.73 27.15 8.90
N GLU A 489 -32.43 27.09 9.16
CA GLU A 489 -31.53 26.07 8.62
C GLU A 489 -31.84 24.68 9.19
N HIS A 490 -32.04 24.58 10.51
CA HIS A 490 -32.40 23.32 11.14
C HIS A 490 -33.73 22.80 10.61
N ASP A 491 -34.75 23.66 10.55
CA ASP A 491 -36.11 23.29 10.17
C ASP A 491 -36.19 22.90 8.69
N GLU A 492 -35.38 23.50 7.82
CA GLU A 492 -35.23 23.08 6.42
C GLU A 492 -34.65 21.67 6.31
N VAL A 493 -33.50 21.41 6.96
CA VAL A 493 -32.84 20.10 6.91
C VAL A 493 -33.72 19.02 7.55
N LEU A 494 -34.35 19.33 8.68
CA LEU A 494 -35.29 18.44 9.36
C LEU A 494 -36.52 18.17 8.49
N GLY A 495 -37.08 19.19 7.83
CA GLY A 495 -38.23 19.04 6.94
C GLY A 495 -37.93 18.14 5.74
N LEU A 496 -36.75 18.28 5.13
CA LEU A 496 -36.29 17.41 4.05
C LEU A 496 -36.18 15.95 4.51
N PHE A 497 -35.61 15.71 5.71
CA PHE A 497 -35.51 14.37 6.29
C PHE A 497 -36.90 13.77 6.60
N LEU A 498 -37.75 14.51 7.31
CA LEU A 498 -39.07 14.05 7.75
C LEU A 498 -40.09 13.86 6.61
N SER A 499 -39.81 14.43 5.43
CA SER A 499 -40.63 14.23 4.22
C SER A 499 -40.82 12.76 3.86
N THR A 500 -39.83 11.92 4.17
CA THR A 500 -39.80 10.50 3.80
C THR A 500 -39.36 9.58 4.93
N CYS A 501 -38.69 10.09 5.98
CA CYS A 501 -38.19 9.30 7.10
C CYS A 501 -38.85 9.70 8.43
N GLN A 502 -39.44 8.74 9.16
CA GLN A 502 -40.18 9.00 10.41
C GLN A 502 -39.34 8.77 11.68
N ASN A 503 -38.04 8.51 11.53
CA ASN A 503 -37.12 8.31 12.65
C ASN A 503 -36.93 9.58 13.49
N THR A 504 -36.53 9.40 14.74
CA THR A 504 -36.35 10.53 15.67
C THR A 504 -34.96 11.13 15.47
N VAL A 505 -34.90 12.38 15.01
CA VAL A 505 -33.64 13.12 14.87
C VAL A 505 -33.13 13.55 16.25
N LEU A 506 -31.88 13.19 16.57
CA LEU A 506 -31.20 13.55 17.81
C LEU A 506 -30.42 14.85 17.69
N LYS A 507 -29.73 15.05 16.55
CA LYS A 507 -28.98 16.28 16.24
C LYS A 507 -28.73 16.42 14.74
N ILE A 508 -28.54 17.66 14.31
CA ILE A 508 -28.11 18.05 12.97
C ILE A 508 -26.85 18.89 13.13
N GLU A 509 -25.79 18.53 12.40
CA GLU A 509 -24.53 19.25 12.39
C GLU A 509 -24.23 19.74 10.97
N ARG A 510 -23.90 21.02 10.80
CA ARG A 510 -23.36 21.53 9.54
C ARG A 510 -21.88 21.22 9.47
N ILE A 511 -21.45 20.67 8.34
CA ILE A 511 -20.03 20.42 8.08
C ILE A 511 -19.47 21.64 7.34
N GLN A 512 -18.40 22.22 7.88
CA GLN A 512 -17.68 23.33 7.26
C GLN A 512 -16.30 22.86 6.84
N ASN A 513 -16.16 22.51 5.56
CA ASN A 513 -14.89 22.20 4.93
C ASN A 513 -14.65 23.19 3.77
N PRO A 514 -13.89 24.27 4.00
CA PRO A 514 -13.64 25.30 3.00
C PRO A 514 -13.03 24.76 1.69
N SER A 515 -12.25 23.68 1.76
CA SER A 515 -11.54 23.15 0.60
C SER A 515 -12.49 22.37 -0.30
N LEU A 516 -13.25 21.43 0.28
CA LEU A 516 -14.26 20.67 -0.46
C LEU A 516 -15.35 21.60 -1.03
N TRP A 517 -15.75 22.61 -0.27
CA TRP A 517 -16.73 23.59 -0.75
C TRP A 517 -16.23 24.34 -1.99
N ARG A 518 -14.98 24.83 -1.97
CA ARG A 518 -14.38 25.50 -3.13
C ARG A 518 -14.30 24.56 -4.33
N SER A 519 -13.85 23.33 -4.14
CA SER A 519 -13.78 22.34 -5.22
C SER A 519 -15.14 22.10 -5.86
N LEU A 520 -16.20 21.95 -5.04
CA LEU A 520 -17.57 21.82 -5.52
C LEU A 520 -18.01 23.05 -6.32
N GLN A 521 -17.80 24.26 -5.79
CA GLN A 521 -18.23 25.49 -6.46
C GLN A 521 -17.53 25.71 -7.80
N ILE A 522 -16.23 25.41 -7.89
CA ILE A 522 -15.50 25.49 -9.16
C ILE A 522 -16.05 24.47 -10.16
N LYS A 523 -16.28 23.22 -9.71
CA LYS A 523 -16.85 22.19 -10.57
C LYS A 523 -18.26 22.53 -11.02
N LYS A 524 -19.03 23.18 -10.15
CA LYS A 524 -20.36 23.70 -10.47
C LYS A 524 -20.29 24.75 -11.57
N GLN A 525 -19.39 25.73 -11.49
CA GLN A 525 -19.23 26.76 -12.51
C GLN A 525 -18.80 26.17 -13.87
N GLU A 526 -17.87 25.21 -13.85
CA GLU A 526 -17.47 24.43 -15.03
C GLU A 526 -18.67 23.70 -15.64
N MET A 527 -19.46 23.02 -14.82
CA MET A 527 -20.64 22.25 -15.24
C MET A 527 -21.76 23.16 -15.76
N ASP A 528 -22.01 24.30 -15.10
CA ASP A 528 -22.96 25.32 -15.53
C ASP A 528 -22.61 25.85 -16.92
N SER A 529 -21.32 26.13 -17.15
CA SER A 529 -20.81 26.57 -18.45
C SER A 529 -20.90 25.47 -19.51
N LYS A 530 -20.53 24.24 -19.15
CA LYS A 530 -20.51 23.07 -20.04
C LYS A 530 -21.92 22.66 -20.50
N ASN A 531 -22.89 22.70 -19.60
CA ASN A 531 -24.25 22.23 -19.87
C ASN A 531 -25.16 23.37 -20.36
N GLY A 532 -24.76 24.63 -20.19
CA GLY A 532 -25.53 25.79 -20.64
C GLY A 532 -26.76 26.10 -19.77
N HIS A 533 -26.81 25.57 -18.56
CA HIS A 533 -27.85 25.84 -17.56
C HIS A 533 -27.31 25.72 -16.14
N GLN A 534 -28.02 26.27 -15.15
CA GLN A 534 -27.58 26.28 -13.74
C GLN A 534 -28.21 25.18 -12.88
N ASN A 535 -29.16 24.40 -13.43
CA ASN A 535 -29.84 23.31 -12.73
C ASN A 535 -28.99 22.02 -12.70
N ASN A 536 -27.76 22.13 -12.17
CA ASN A 536 -26.80 21.03 -12.12
C ASN A 536 -26.67 20.42 -10.72
N GLU A 537 -27.27 21.02 -9.71
CA GLU A 537 -27.07 20.66 -8.30
C GLU A 537 -28.38 20.18 -7.65
N LYS A 538 -28.30 19.11 -6.86
CA LYS A 538 -29.41 18.57 -6.06
C LYS A 538 -29.00 18.37 -4.61
N ARG A 539 -29.99 18.44 -3.72
CA ARG A 539 -29.87 18.09 -2.30
C ARG A 539 -30.29 16.63 -2.13
N LEU A 540 -29.36 15.76 -1.78
CA LEU A 540 -29.58 14.31 -1.76
C LEU A 540 -29.02 13.68 -0.48
N PHE A 541 -29.52 12.50 -0.12
CA PHE A 541 -29.18 11.78 1.10
C PHE A 541 -28.14 10.69 0.90
N HIS A 542 -27.29 10.48 1.90
CA HIS A 542 -26.30 9.40 1.91
C HIS A 542 -26.18 8.78 3.31
N GLY A 543 -26.70 7.57 3.48
CA GLY A 543 -26.52 6.79 4.70
C GLY A 543 -25.07 6.31 4.86
N THR A 544 -24.54 6.35 6.09
CA THR A 544 -23.15 5.95 6.35
C THR A 544 -23.00 5.21 7.69
N CYS A 545 -21.87 4.52 7.88
CA CYS A 545 -21.47 3.99 9.18
C CYS A 545 -20.62 4.99 9.99
N PRO A 546 -20.62 4.90 11.33
CA PRO A 546 -19.85 5.81 12.21
C PRO A 546 -18.35 5.84 11.95
N LEU A 547 -17.78 4.70 11.53
CA LEU A 547 -16.32 4.51 11.36
C LEU A 547 -15.71 5.35 10.23
N ILE A 548 -16.52 5.93 9.34
CA ILE A 548 -16.04 6.69 8.18
C ILE A 548 -16.50 8.15 8.18
N ILE A 549 -17.24 8.61 9.20
CA ILE A 549 -17.75 9.99 9.30
C ILE A 549 -16.60 10.99 9.26
N ASP A 550 -15.58 10.82 10.10
CA ASP A 550 -14.42 11.71 10.14
C ASP A 550 -13.69 11.77 8.79
N LYS A 551 -13.66 10.65 8.07
CA LYS A 551 -13.05 10.58 6.74
C LYS A 551 -13.86 11.35 5.69
N ILE A 552 -15.18 11.22 5.71
CA ILE A 552 -16.07 11.93 4.78
C ILE A 552 -16.04 13.44 5.07
N ASN A 553 -16.07 13.84 6.34
CA ASN A 553 -15.96 15.24 6.73
C ASN A 553 -14.63 15.86 6.23
N ALA A 554 -13.51 15.17 6.46
CA ALA A 554 -12.20 15.68 6.07
C ALA A 554 -11.97 15.68 4.55
N ASN A 555 -12.36 14.60 3.86
CA ASN A 555 -11.88 14.31 2.51
C ASN A 555 -12.99 14.25 1.44
N GLY A 556 -14.26 14.36 1.84
CA GLY A 556 -15.40 14.22 0.94
C GLY A 556 -15.79 12.77 0.68
N PHE A 557 -16.66 12.57 -0.32
CA PHE A 557 -17.06 11.24 -0.73
C PHE A 557 -15.99 10.60 -1.59
N ASN A 558 -15.78 9.30 -1.40
CA ASN A 558 -14.83 8.54 -2.17
C ASN A 558 -15.54 7.36 -2.82
N ARG A 559 -15.58 7.33 -4.16
CA ARG A 559 -16.19 6.24 -4.94
C ARG A 559 -15.53 4.89 -4.67
N SER A 560 -14.32 4.88 -4.11
CA SER A 560 -13.60 3.70 -3.61
C SER A 560 -14.43 2.88 -2.62
N TYR A 561 -15.30 3.56 -1.87
CA TYR A 561 -16.21 2.96 -0.90
C TYR A 561 -17.58 2.59 -1.49
N ALA A 562 -17.85 2.94 -2.76
CA ALA A 562 -19.10 2.63 -3.42
C ALA A 562 -19.39 1.13 -3.43
N GLY A 563 -20.65 0.74 -3.29
CA GLY A 563 -21.17 -0.62 -3.45
C GLY A 563 -20.59 -1.73 -2.58
N LYS A 564 -20.35 -1.45 -1.29
CA LYS A 564 -20.56 -2.47 -0.24
C LYS A 564 -21.98 -3.04 -0.27
N ASN A 565 -22.92 -2.26 -0.79
CA ASN A 565 -24.30 -2.63 -1.10
C ASN A 565 -24.45 -2.53 -2.63
N ALA A 566 -24.50 -3.68 -3.32
CA ALA A 566 -24.62 -3.86 -4.79
C ALA A 566 -24.64 -2.57 -5.68
N ALA A 567 -23.61 -2.38 -6.52
CA ALA A 567 -23.49 -1.24 -7.45
C ALA A 567 -24.31 -1.43 -8.75
N ALA A 568 -25.64 -1.47 -8.63
CA ALA A 568 -26.57 -1.82 -9.72
C ALA A 568 -26.53 -0.88 -10.95
N TYR A 569 -26.11 0.36 -10.75
CA TYR A 569 -26.21 1.46 -11.72
C TYR A 569 -24.85 2.12 -12.01
N GLY A 570 -23.76 1.55 -11.50
CA GLY A 570 -22.39 2.01 -11.72
C GLY A 570 -21.55 2.08 -10.45
N ASN A 571 -20.23 1.97 -10.61
CA ASN A 571 -19.23 2.06 -9.56
C ASN A 571 -18.90 3.53 -9.22
N GLY A 572 -19.92 4.26 -8.76
CA GLY A 572 -19.81 5.63 -8.27
C GLY A 572 -20.45 5.80 -6.88
N THR A 573 -20.38 6.99 -6.31
CA THR A 573 -21.02 7.26 -5.01
C THR A 573 -22.52 7.46 -5.20
N TYR A 574 -23.31 6.71 -4.42
CA TYR A 574 -24.77 6.71 -4.47
C TYR A 574 -25.36 7.75 -3.53
N PHE A 575 -26.35 8.48 -4.04
CA PHE A 575 -27.11 9.47 -3.29
C PHE A 575 -28.60 9.29 -3.55
N ALA A 576 -29.37 9.07 -2.50
CA ALA A 576 -30.81 8.86 -2.59
C ALA A 576 -31.56 10.19 -2.63
N VAL A 577 -32.67 10.24 -3.38
CA VAL A 577 -33.60 11.37 -3.35
C VAL A 577 -34.39 11.38 -2.04
N GLU A 578 -34.77 10.20 -1.54
CA GLU A 578 -35.51 10.06 -0.29
C GLU A 578 -34.59 9.67 0.88
N ALA A 579 -34.84 10.27 2.04
CA ALA A 579 -34.14 9.94 3.28
C ALA A 579 -34.48 8.52 3.75
N SER A 580 -35.72 8.06 3.53
CA SER A 580 -36.21 6.71 3.83
C SER A 580 -35.24 5.62 3.34
N TYR A 581 -34.77 5.75 2.09
CA TYR A 581 -33.86 4.80 1.47
C TYR A 581 -32.50 4.78 2.19
N SER A 582 -31.94 5.96 2.44
CA SER A 582 -30.67 6.09 3.17
C SER A 582 -30.78 5.68 4.64
N ALA A 583 -31.99 5.66 5.20
CA ALA A 583 -32.28 5.28 6.58
C ALA A 583 -32.28 3.76 6.82
N ASP A 584 -32.18 2.93 5.78
CA ASP A 584 -32.06 1.48 5.95
C ASP A 584 -30.76 1.12 6.68
N ASP A 585 -30.79 0.10 7.54
CA ASP A 585 -29.63 -0.39 8.32
C ASP A 585 -28.45 -0.83 7.44
N THR A 586 -28.73 -1.17 6.17
CA THR A 586 -27.72 -1.50 5.16
C THR A 586 -26.84 -0.31 4.81
N TYR A 587 -27.39 0.92 4.84
CA TYR A 587 -26.67 2.15 4.46
C TYR A 587 -26.26 2.95 5.69
N SER A 588 -27.21 3.25 6.59
CA SER A 588 -26.96 3.96 7.84
C SER A 588 -26.87 2.95 8.98
N VAL A 589 -25.72 2.29 9.10
CA VAL A 589 -25.48 1.23 10.09
C VAL A 589 -25.58 1.80 11.52
N PRO A 590 -26.45 1.24 12.38
CA PRO A 590 -26.56 1.67 13.77
C PRO A 590 -25.25 1.46 14.54
N ASP A 591 -24.90 2.42 15.40
CA ASP A 591 -23.74 2.33 16.28
C ASP A 591 -24.03 1.51 17.55
N SER A 592 -23.05 1.43 18.46
CA SER A 592 -23.19 0.71 19.74
C SER A 592 -24.32 1.22 20.65
N GLN A 593 -24.81 2.44 20.43
CA GLN A 593 -25.91 3.09 21.14
C GLN A 593 -27.22 3.02 20.34
N GLY A 594 -27.22 2.34 19.18
CA GLY A 594 -28.36 2.28 18.26
C GLY A 594 -28.54 3.54 17.40
N GLN A 595 -27.61 4.48 17.42
CA GLN A 595 -27.71 5.72 16.65
C GLN A 595 -27.25 5.52 15.21
N LYS A 596 -28.00 6.08 14.29
CA LYS A 596 -27.78 6.03 12.84
C LYS A 596 -27.33 7.39 12.32
N HIS A 597 -26.62 7.37 11.21
CA HIS A 597 -25.93 8.53 10.65
C HIS A 597 -26.20 8.64 9.15
N MET A 598 -26.60 9.83 8.71
CA MET A 598 -26.88 10.13 7.30
C MET A 598 -26.46 11.54 6.97
N TYR A 599 -25.88 11.73 5.78
CA TYR A 599 -25.60 13.06 5.25
C TYR A 599 -26.76 13.57 4.40
N LEU A 600 -26.98 14.89 4.47
CA LEU A 600 -27.63 15.66 3.41
C LEU A 600 -26.55 16.43 2.65
N CYS A 601 -26.48 16.21 1.35
CA CYS A 601 -25.34 16.58 0.50
C CYS A 601 -25.75 17.58 -0.57
N HIS A 602 -24.82 18.44 -0.99
CA HIS A 602 -24.91 19.13 -2.29
C HIS A 602 -24.26 18.24 -3.34
N VAL A 603 -24.99 17.81 -4.37
CA VAL A 603 -24.51 16.87 -5.40
C VAL A 603 -24.70 17.46 -6.79
N LEU A 604 -23.62 17.55 -7.56
CA LEU A 604 -23.60 18.01 -8.94
C LEU A 604 -24.02 16.87 -9.88
N THR A 605 -25.33 16.66 -10.01
CA THR A 605 -25.91 15.63 -10.87
C THR A 605 -25.83 15.99 -12.36
N GLY A 606 -25.78 17.28 -12.69
CA GLY A 606 -25.67 17.78 -14.06
C GLY A 606 -26.70 17.18 -15.02
N ASP A 607 -26.28 16.95 -16.26
CA ASP A 607 -27.02 16.12 -17.21
C ASP A 607 -26.78 14.65 -16.88
N PHE A 608 -27.85 13.87 -16.71
CA PHE A 608 -27.78 12.47 -16.32
C PHE A 608 -28.50 11.53 -17.28
N THR A 609 -28.18 10.25 -17.19
CA THR A 609 -28.82 9.19 -17.98
C THR A 609 -28.94 7.89 -17.17
N GLU A 610 -29.50 6.84 -17.75
CA GLU A 610 -29.68 5.55 -17.09
C GLU A 610 -28.32 4.91 -16.78
N GLY A 611 -28.16 4.48 -15.54
CA GLY A 611 -26.96 3.80 -15.07
C GLY A 611 -27.02 2.30 -15.37
N GLN A 612 -25.86 1.70 -15.53
CA GLN A 612 -25.73 0.25 -15.68
C GLN A 612 -24.61 -0.27 -14.79
N GLN A 613 -24.74 -1.55 -14.41
CA GLN A 613 -23.71 -2.24 -13.65
C GLN A 613 -22.35 -2.13 -14.36
N ASP A 614 -21.28 -2.06 -13.55
CA ASP A 614 -19.88 -1.97 -13.99
C ASP A 614 -19.47 -0.68 -14.72
N MET A 615 -20.36 0.31 -14.86
CA MET A 615 -19.97 1.66 -15.29
C MET A 615 -18.98 2.25 -14.29
N ILE A 616 -17.98 2.97 -14.78
CA ILE A 616 -16.89 3.59 -13.99
C ILE A 616 -16.73 5.07 -14.30
N VAL A 617 -17.33 5.49 -15.41
CA VAL A 617 -17.54 6.85 -15.85
C VAL A 617 -18.92 6.89 -16.49
N PRO A 618 -19.62 8.04 -16.49
CA PRO A 618 -20.86 8.19 -17.22
C PRO A 618 -20.66 7.92 -18.72
N PRO A 619 -21.69 7.46 -19.44
CA PRO A 619 -21.61 7.24 -20.87
C PRO A 619 -21.47 8.56 -21.65
N ALA A 620 -21.02 8.46 -22.91
CA ALA A 620 -20.98 9.60 -23.84
C ALA A 620 -22.39 10.06 -24.20
N LYS A 621 -22.60 11.39 -24.31
CA LYS A 621 -23.90 11.97 -24.72
C LYS A 621 -24.31 11.60 -26.14
N SER A 622 -23.34 11.30 -27.00
CA SER A 622 -23.57 10.83 -28.36
C SER A 622 -22.40 9.99 -28.86
N LYS A 623 -22.61 9.19 -29.92
CA LYS A 623 -21.54 8.42 -30.57
C LYS A 623 -20.51 9.29 -31.31
N SER A 624 -20.82 10.57 -31.52
CA SER A 624 -20.00 11.53 -32.27
C SER A 624 -19.23 12.51 -31.38
N THR A 625 -19.44 12.49 -30.07
CA THR A 625 -18.81 13.42 -29.12
C THR A 625 -18.04 12.65 -28.05
N THR A 626 -16.94 13.24 -27.58
CA THR A 626 -16.21 12.75 -26.39
C THR A 626 -16.80 13.28 -25.08
N GLN A 627 -17.85 14.09 -25.15
CA GLN A 627 -18.53 14.67 -24.00
C GLN A 627 -19.40 13.62 -23.30
N LEU A 628 -19.08 13.36 -22.03
CA LEU A 628 -19.83 12.45 -21.17
C LEU A 628 -21.01 13.15 -20.51
N TYR A 629 -21.99 12.35 -20.08
CA TYR A 629 -22.95 12.77 -19.04
C TYR A 629 -22.21 13.09 -17.72
N ASP A 630 -22.88 13.79 -16.81
CA ASP A 630 -22.31 14.21 -15.52
C ASP A 630 -22.54 13.17 -14.42
N SER A 631 -23.67 12.47 -14.46
CA SER A 631 -24.01 11.41 -13.52
C SER A 631 -24.93 10.38 -14.18
N VAL A 632 -25.25 9.30 -13.47
CA VAL A 632 -26.28 8.35 -13.88
C VAL A 632 -27.32 8.15 -12.78
N THR A 633 -28.46 7.59 -13.14
CA THR A 633 -29.59 7.35 -12.25
C THR A 633 -30.23 5.98 -12.51
N ASP A 634 -31.09 5.54 -11.60
CA ASP A 634 -31.87 4.31 -11.73
C ASP A 634 -32.99 4.42 -12.79
N ASP A 635 -33.67 5.57 -12.85
CA ASP A 635 -34.71 5.86 -13.84
C ASP A 635 -34.61 7.34 -14.25
N PRO A 636 -34.19 7.66 -15.49
CA PRO A 636 -34.08 9.05 -15.96
C PRO A 636 -35.39 9.83 -15.94
N THR A 637 -36.54 9.15 -15.94
CA THR A 637 -37.87 9.78 -15.94
C THR A 637 -38.36 10.10 -14.53
N ALA A 638 -37.98 9.30 -13.55
CA ALA A 638 -38.31 9.47 -12.14
C ALA A 638 -37.16 9.00 -11.24
N PRO A 639 -36.06 9.78 -11.15
CA PRO A 639 -34.87 9.39 -10.38
C PRO A 639 -35.19 9.16 -8.91
N SER A 640 -34.87 7.98 -8.38
CA SER A 640 -34.88 7.73 -6.92
C SER A 640 -33.48 7.86 -6.32
N MET A 641 -32.44 7.80 -7.17
CA MET A 641 -31.05 7.97 -6.77
C MET A 641 -30.18 8.51 -7.91
N PHE A 642 -29.03 9.07 -7.53
CA PHE A 642 -27.99 9.52 -8.45
C PHE A 642 -26.65 8.91 -8.08
N ILE A 643 -25.86 8.58 -9.10
CA ILE A 643 -24.54 8.00 -9.00
C ILE A 643 -23.56 8.92 -9.69
N VAL A 644 -22.63 9.50 -8.92
CA VAL A 644 -21.55 10.36 -9.42
C VAL A 644 -20.22 9.61 -9.39
N PHE A 645 -19.40 9.83 -10.41
CA PHE A 645 -18.15 9.08 -10.62
C PHE A 645 -16.90 9.93 -10.34
N ASN A 646 -17.08 11.23 -10.06
CA ASN A 646 -15.99 12.10 -9.63
C ASN A 646 -16.20 12.53 -8.17
N ASP A 647 -15.16 12.36 -7.35
CA ASP A 647 -15.18 12.59 -5.90
C ASP A 647 -15.46 14.04 -5.52
N ILE A 648 -15.18 15.01 -6.42
CA ILE A 648 -15.48 16.43 -6.20
C ILE A 648 -16.91 16.86 -6.59
N GLN A 649 -17.75 15.94 -7.09
CA GLN A 649 -19.15 16.26 -7.45
C GLN A 649 -20.10 16.29 -6.24
N ALA A 650 -19.63 16.00 -5.03
CA ALA A 650 -20.49 16.00 -3.85
C ALA A 650 -19.83 16.62 -2.62
N TYR A 651 -20.59 17.43 -1.88
CA TYR A 651 -20.18 18.05 -0.62
C TYR A 651 -21.09 17.58 0.53
N PRO A 652 -20.53 16.98 1.60
CA PRO A 652 -21.30 16.57 2.77
C PRO A 652 -21.70 17.82 3.55
N ALA A 653 -22.93 18.32 3.38
CA ALA A 653 -23.30 19.62 3.92
C ALA A 653 -23.77 19.53 5.37
N TYR A 654 -24.56 18.51 5.68
CA TYR A 654 -25.11 18.28 7.01
C TYR A 654 -24.99 16.81 7.39
N LEU A 655 -24.65 16.53 8.64
CA LEU A 655 -24.71 15.21 9.24
C LEU A 655 -25.90 15.15 10.20
N ILE A 656 -26.82 14.22 9.95
CA ILE A 656 -28.02 13.96 10.74
C ILE A 656 -27.78 12.69 11.55
N THR A 657 -27.87 12.80 12.88
CA THR A 657 -27.85 11.65 13.79
C THR A 657 -29.27 11.38 14.27
N PHE A 658 -29.75 10.15 14.14
CA PHE A 658 -31.13 9.77 14.43
C PHE A 658 -31.23 8.34 14.99
N ILE A 659 -32.40 7.97 15.53
CA ILE A 659 -32.74 6.62 16.00
C ILE A 659 -34.04 6.12 15.40
#